data_AF-A0A7V2LCQ7-F1
#
_entry.id   AF-A0A7V2LCQ7-F1
#
_cell.length_a   1.000
_cell.length_b   1.000
_cell.length_c   1.000
_cell.angle_alpha   90.00
_cell.angle_beta   90.00
_cell.angle_gamma   90.00
#
_symmetry.space_group_name_H-M   'P 1'
#
loop_
_entity.id
_entity.type
_entity.pdbx_description
1 polymer ?
#
loop_
_entity_poly.entity_id
_entity_poly.type
_entity_poly.pdbx_seq_one_letter_code
_entity_poly.pdbx_strand_id
1 'polypeptide(L)'
;MGNSLPLYRPLTPKDVQHIDQAGRRILERIGISIYDSKFLDILKAAGAQVDYDNQRVRFPGDWLDEALGKAPSRFTLYSRDGRNDLHLGEGNVYFTNGGRVFRILDMGTSNYRYTMIRHVARTAALVEHLEHIRLYIIACQAHALEPQIYHLNDFFHAFNHTTKHVMGGCDNLAGAEQVWELASFIAGGEGKLKKKPFVSVITNMISPLTIETKALNILDFCTKHGIPTTCAPAPIAGATSPATLAGTLAQMHAEALAGVALTQVFAPGAKVLYGAVPTIMDLRKMDFTMGSVEMAMMNAAAVQLAKLYNLPIYASAGVTEAKRPDIQAGFEKTFSDLLVAMAGADFVHLAAGMLDSGNTISYEQYVIDNEIIGMVQRILAGIKVNKGTLGLDIIEKVGPGGNYVTEDHTVEHMMDEFFYPALSVRLNFDIWEERGRPSILSRAKDKAQEILKDSKEGLLEPDLVAEIEKAFPAIQMSITKSPTRAKQATRIIACMVFKPVLDHLQLEKRYRNLRITYLPANLHMNPQKLKNYLLKQIAAAEKRNERIICLYGDCFPDIDDFCEQHGAMKAPGTHCYEMLLGSDQFKQLTEETAGTYFLEKELILNFDEFCIQPLELYDEEMRKYCFEHYKRLLYVRQPSDPDVTPQTKELVEFLELPLEIRNADYSDLERKLIKLIEPRLL
;
A
#
# COMPACT_ATOMS: atom_id res chain seq x y z
N MET A 1 -23.06 26.77 9.37
CA MET A 1 -22.77 27.67 8.24
C MET A 1 -21.42 27.23 7.70
N GLY A 2 -21.40 26.37 6.68
CA GLY A 2 -20.19 26.06 5.92
C GLY A 2 -20.26 26.79 4.59
N ASN A 3 -19.13 27.20 4.03
CA ASN A 3 -19.09 27.74 2.67
C ASN A 3 -19.79 26.77 1.72
N SER A 4 -20.69 27.24 0.85
CA SER A 4 -21.31 26.39 -0.17
C SER A 4 -20.25 26.02 -1.20
N LEU A 5 -19.86 24.74 -1.25
CA LEU A 5 -19.02 24.21 -2.31
C LEU A 5 -19.70 24.39 -3.68
N PRO A 6 -18.94 24.58 -4.77
CA PRO A 6 -17.47 24.56 -4.84
C PRO A 6 -16.80 25.91 -4.52
N LEU A 7 -15.62 25.85 -3.90
CA LEU A 7 -14.69 26.97 -3.68
C LEU A 7 -13.67 27.13 -4.83
N TYR A 8 -13.32 26.03 -5.51
CA TYR A 8 -12.42 26.02 -6.66
C TYR A 8 -13.16 25.57 -7.93
N ARG A 9 -13.01 26.32 -9.01
CA ARG A 9 -13.62 26.05 -10.32
C ARG A 9 -12.58 26.29 -11.42
N PRO A 10 -11.82 25.26 -11.85
CA PRO A 10 -10.80 25.42 -12.89
C PRO A 10 -11.38 25.81 -14.26
N LEU A 11 -12.66 25.54 -14.51
CA LEU A 11 -13.34 25.86 -15.77
C LEU A 11 -14.42 26.93 -15.60
N THR A 12 -14.52 27.82 -16.57
CA THR A 12 -15.67 28.74 -16.65
C THR A 12 -16.95 27.96 -16.98
N PRO A 13 -18.16 28.48 -16.65
CA PRO A 13 -19.41 27.82 -17.04
C PRO A 13 -19.52 27.54 -18.54
N LYS A 14 -18.95 28.42 -19.39
CA LYS A 14 -18.92 28.23 -20.83
C LYS A 14 -18.01 27.07 -21.25
N ASP A 15 -16.83 26.96 -20.64
CA ASP A 15 -15.89 25.88 -20.97
C ASP A 15 -16.41 24.51 -20.51
N VAL A 16 -17.08 24.47 -19.36
CA VAL A 16 -17.81 23.28 -18.90
C VAL A 16 -18.80 22.81 -19.95
N GLN A 17 -19.60 23.71 -20.52
CA GLN A 17 -20.56 23.39 -21.59
C GLN A 17 -19.88 22.96 -22.89
N HIS A 18 -18.75 23.57 -23.26
CA HIS A 18 -17.99 23.15 -24.45
C HIS A 18 -17.44 21.72 -24.31
N ILE A 19 -16.90 21.38 -23.14
CA ILE A 19 -16.39 20.03 -22.88
C ILE A 19 -17.54 19.01 -22.85
N ASP A 20 -18.68 19.35 -22.22
CA ASP A 20 -19.89 18.52 -22.25
C ASP A 20 -20.36 18.23 -23.68
N GLN A 21 -20.50 19.27 -24.51
CA GLN A 21 -20.89 19.13 -25.91
C GLN A 21 -19.89 18.29 -26.71
N ALA A 22 -18.59 18.43 -26.44
CA ALA A 22 -17.57 17.61 -27.06
C ALA A 22 -17.69 16.14 -26.65
N GLY A 23 -17.87 15.85 -25.36
CA GLY A 23 -18.08 14.49 -24.85
C GLY A 23 -19.34 13.83 -25.43
N ARG A 24 -20.47 14.54 -25.47
CA ARG A 24 -21.71 14.08 -26.11
C ARG A 24 -21.51 13.78 -27.59
N ARG A 25 -20.79 14.65 -28.31
CA ARG A 25 -20.48 14.44 -29.73
C ARG A 25 -19.57 13.22 -29.95
N ILE A 26 -18.65 12.93 -29.03
CA ILE A 26 -17.86 11.69 -29.05
C ILE A 26 -18.79 10.49 -28.97
N LEU A 27 -19.72 10.45 -28.01
CA LEU A 27 -20.66 9.34 -27.86
C LEU A 27 -21.63 9.19 -29.04
N GLU A 28 -22.10 10.30 -29.60
CA GLU A 28 -23.04 10.30 -30.72
C GLU A 28 -22.38 9.87 -32.05
N ARG A 29 -21.16 10.34 -32.34
CA ARG A 29 -20.51 10.13 -33.65
C ARG A 29 -19.47 9.02 -33.64
N ILE A 30 -18.71 8.91 -32.56
CA ILE A 30 -17.60 7.96 -32.44
C ILE A 30 -18.08 6.70 -31.73
N GLY A 31 -18.76 6.85 -30.58
CA GLY A 31 -19.27 5.73 -29.78
C GLY A 31 -18.22 5.01 -28.94
N ILE A 32 -18.65 3.93 -28.30
CA ILE A 32 -17.85 3.04 -27.44
C ILE A 32 -17.76 1.66 -28.09
N SER A 33 -16.57 1.06 -28.08
CA SER A 33 -16.33 -0.31 -28.54
C SER A 33 -16.76 -1.33 -27.49
N ILE A 34 -17.56 -2.32 -27.90
CA ILE A 34 -18.05 -3.43 -27.07
C ILE A 34 -17.90 -4.72 -27.86
N TYR A 35 -16.91 -5.55 -27.49
CA TYR A 35 -16.56 -6.79 -28.18
C TYR A 35 -17.41 -7.99 -27.70
N ASP A 36 -18.72 -7.79 -27.56
CA ASP A 36 -19.64 -8.84 -27.09
C ASP A 36 -21.06 -8.64 -27.65
N SER A 37 -21.52 -9.60 -28.48
CA SER A 37 -22.82 -9.51 -29.14
C SER A 37 -24.00 -9.47 -28.18
N LYS A 38 -23.92 -10.13 -27.01
CA LYS A 38 -25.00 -10.11 -26.00
C LYS A 38 -25.24 -8.68 -25.52
N PHE A 39 -24.17 -7.94 -25.22
CA PHE A 39 -24.31 -6.57 -24.73
C PHE A 39 -24.68 -5.59 -25.85
N LEU A 40 -24.21 -5.82 -27.07
CA LEU A 40 -24.67 -5.09 -28.25
C LEU A 40 -26.18 -5.26 -28.45
N ASP A 41 -26.72 -6.47 -28.33
CA ASP A 41 -28.15 -6.75 -28.46
C ASP A 41 -28.97 -6.11 -27.35
N ILE A 42 -28.49 -6.15 -26.10
CA ILE A 42 -29.13 -5.46 -24.97
C ILE A 42 -29.23 -3.95 -25.24
N LEU A 43 -28.14 -3.34 -25.72
CA LEU A 43 -28.11 -1.90 -26.00
C LEU A 43 -28.95 -1.52 -27.21
N LYS A 44 -28.98 -2.36 -28.26
CA LYS A 44 -29.85 -2.19 -29.41
C LYS A 44 -31.33 -2.24 -29.00
N ALA A 45 -31.70 -3.22 -28.17
CA ALA A 45 -33.05 -3.36 -27.64
C ALA A 45 -33.45 -2.18 -26.74
N ALA A 46 -32.49 -1.60 -26.03
CA ALA A 46 -32.69 -0.39 -25.23
C ALA A 46 -32.79 0.90 -26.07
N GLY A 47 -32.56 0.85 -27.39
CA GLY A 47 -32.68 2.00 -28.29
C GLY A 47 -31.36 2.67 -28.69
N ALA A 48 -30.21 2.16 -28.23
CA ALA A 48 -28.91 2.66 -28.67
C ALA A 48 -28.63 2.29 -30.14
N GLN A 49 -27.77 3.07 -30.79
CA GLN A 49 -27.36 2.79 -32.17
C GLN A 49 -26.17 1.84 -32.18
N VAL A 50 -26.39 0.63 -32.69
CA VAL A 50 -25.36 -0.42 -32.74
C VAL A 50 -24.89 -0.63 -34.16
N ASP A 51 -23.57 -0.60 -34.33
CA ASP A 51 -22.82 -1.01 -35.51
C ASP A 51 -22.17 -2.36 -35.20
N TYR A 52 -22.80 -3.43 -35.68
CA TYR A 52 -22.36 -4.81 -35.41
C TYR A 52 -21.07 -5.16 -36.13
N ASP A 53 -20.83 -4.58 -37.32
CA ASP A 53 -19.62 -4.84 -38.11
C ASP A 53 -18.37 -4.31 -37.40
N ASN A 54 -18.48 -3.11 -36.81
CA ASN A 54 -17.40 -2.48 -36.06
C ASN A 54 -17.46 -2.72 -34.54
N GLN A 55 -18.43 -3.52 -34.06
CA GLN A 55 -18.66 -3.83 -32.65
C GLN A 55 -18.69 -2.58 -31.76
N ARG A 56 -19.54 -1.63 -32.15
CA ARG A 56 -19.54 -0.26 -31.63
C ARG A 56 -20.94 0.23 -31.34
N VAL A 57 -21.10 0.93 -30.21
CA VAL A 57 -22.36 1.52 -29.77
C VAL A 57 -22.24 3.04 -29.76
N ARG A 58 -23.17 3.72 -30.40
CA ARG A 58 -23.33 5.17 -30.38
C ARG A 58 -24.59 5.54 -29.59
N PHE A 59 -24.53 6.67 -28.91
CA PHE A 59 -25.53 7.12 -27.97
C PHE A 59 -26.17 8.41 -28.49
N PRO A 60 -27.35 8.35 -29.15
CA PRO A 60 -28.06 9.55 -29.59
C PRO A 60 -28.36 10.49 -28.41
N GLY A 61 -28.38 11.80 -28.64
CA GLY A 61 -28.55 12.81 -27.57
C GLY A 61 -29.77 12.55 -26.68
N ASP A 62 -30.96 12.47 -27.29
CA ASP A 62 -32.21 12.26 -26.56
C ASP A 62 -32.22 10.93 -25.77
N TRP A 63 -31.63 9.88 -26.35
CA TRP A 63 -31.51 8.57 -25.70
C TRP A 63 -30.57 8.65 -24.50
N LEU A 64 -29.44 9.35 -24.63
CA LEU A 64 -28.47 9.52 -23.58
C LEU A 64 -29.07 10.30 -22.41
N ASP A 65 -29.80 11.38 -22.68
CA ASP A 65 -30.49 12.16 -21.65
C ASP A 65 -31.53 11.32 -20.89
N GLU A 66 -32.31 10.49 -21.59
CA GLU A 66 -33.26 9.57 -20.95
C GLU A 66 -32.55 8.52 -20.08
N ALA A 67 -31.46 7.94 -20.56
CA ALA A 67 -30.69 6.95 -19.81
C ALA A 67 -30.08 7.57 -18.55
N LEU A 68 -29.41 8.72 -18.67
CA LEU A 68 -28.78 9.43 -17.56
C LEU A 68 -29.81 9.94 -16.54
N GLY A 69 -30.99 10.38 -16.99
CA GLY A 69 -32.07 10.86 -16.11
C GLY A 69 -32.64 9.80 -15.16
N LYS A 70 -32.36 8.51 -15.38
CA LYS A 70 -32.74 7.40 -14.49
C LYS A 70 -31.78 7.23 -13.31
N ALA A 71 -30.55 7.75 -13.42
CA ALA A 71 -29.54 7.60 -12.38
C ALA A 71 -29.89 8.44 -11.13
N PRO A 72 -29.76 7.88 -9.92
CA PRO A 72 -30.07 8.61 -8.70
C PRO A 72 -29.04 9.72 -8.46
N SER A 73 -29.52 10.95 -8.26
CA SER A 73 -28.68 12.10 -7.92
C SER A 73 -28.13 12.07 -6.48
N ARG A 74 -28.69 11.21 -5.64
CA ARG A 74 -28.29 11.01 -4.24
C ARG A 74 -28.48 9.56 -3.83
N PHE A 75 -27.50 9.01 -3.13
CA PHE A 75 -27.61 7.71 -2.47
C PHE A 75 -26.55 7.56 -1.38
N THR A 76 -26.76 6.57 -0.51
CA THR A 76 -25.85 6.26 0.59
C THR A 76 -24.99 5.04 0.29
N LEU A 77 -23.69 5.16 0.55
CA LEU A 77 -22.80 4.01 0.76
C LEU A 77 -22.80 3.68 2.25
N TYR A 78 -23.35 2.53 2.62
CA TYR A 78 -23.56 2.20 4.03
C TYR A 78 -22.30 1.65 4.67
N SER A 79 -22.07 1.97 5.93
CA SER A 79 -21.21 1.22 6.82
C SER A 79 -21.97 0.03 7.40
N ARG A 80 -21.25 -0.99 7.88
CA ARG A 80 -21.88 -2.16 8.50
C ARG A 80 -22.50 -1.85 9.86
N ASP A 81 -21.95 -0.87 10.59
CA ASP A 81 -22.44 -0.45 11.91
C ASP A 81 -23.36 0.79 11.89
N GLY A 82 -23.51 1.44 10.73
CA GLY A 82 -24.31 2.65 10.54
C GLY A 82 -23.67 3.94 11.06
N ARG A 83 -22.44 3.90 11.60
CA ARG A 83 -21.75 5.09 12.15
C ARG A 83 -21.02 5.88 11.08
N ASN A 84 -20.66 5.22 9.98
CA ASN A 84 -19.83 5.78 8.93
C ASN A 84 -20.48 5.68 7.54
N ASP A 85 -21.79 5.93 7.50
CA ASP A 85 -22.56 6.03 6.26
C ASP A 85 -22.14 7.28 5.46
N LEU A 86 -21.97 7.13 4.14
CA LEU A 86 -21.56 8.22 3.25
C LEU A 86 -22.74 8.68 2.42
N HIS A 87 -23.19 9.91 2.65
CA HIS A 87 -24.34 10.51 1.97
C HIS A 87 -23.88 11.30 0.75
N LEU A 88 -23.94 10.65 -0.41
CA LEU A 88 -23.44 11.20 -1.66
C LEU A 88 -24.48 12.08 -2.35
N GLY A 89 -24.03 13.16 -3.00
CA GLY A 89 -24.91 14.13 -3.67
C GLY A 89 -25.53 15.17 -2.73
N GLU A 90 -25.10 15.21 -1.47
CA GLU A 90 -25.56 16.16 -0.44
C GLU A 90 -24.58 17.32 -0.19
N GLY A 91 -23.45 17.36 -0.92
CA GLY A 91 -22.43 18.39 -0.77
C GLY A 91 -21.35 18.07 0.27
N ASN A 92 -21.33 16.83 0.78
CA ASN A 92 -20.26 16.32 1.63
C ASN A 92 -19.07 15.85 0.76
N VAL A 93 -17.84 15.99 1.28
CA VAL A 93 -16.62 15.49 0.65
C VAL A 93 -16.03 14.39 1.51
N TYR A 94 -15.98 13.17 0.98
CA TYR A 94 -15.40 12.01 1.68
C TYR A 94 -14.10 11.58 1.03
N PHE A 95 -13.11 11.23 1.85
CA PHE A 95 -11.79 10.76 1.38
C PHE A 95 -11.63 9.28 1.70
N THR A 96 -10.91 8.58 0.83
CA THR A 96 -10.63 7.15 0.96
C THR A 96 -9.19 6.82 0.61
N ASN A 97 -8.73 5.65 1.02
CA ASN A 97 -7.48 5.11 0.52
C ASN A 97 -7.55 4.67 -0.94
N GLY A 98 -6.37 4.43 -1.54
CA GLY A 98 -6.23 3.76 -2.83
C GLY A 98 -6.02 2.25 -2.72
N GLY A 99 -6.03 1.58 -3.86
CA GLY A 99 -6.08 0.11 -3.90
C GLY A 99 -5.31 -0.57 -5.02
N ARG A 100 -5.28 -1.91 -4.96
CA ARG A 100 -4.67 -2.84 -5.93
C ARG A 100 -3.16 -2.65 -6.18
N VAL A 101 -2.41 -2.17 -5.20
CA VAL A 101 -0.95 -2.16 -5.31
C VAL A 101 -0.35 -3.56 -5.17
N PHE A 102 0.84 -3.76 -5.74
CA PHE A 102 1.60 -5.01 -5.62
C PHE A 102 2.73 -4.93 -4.58
N ARG A 103 3.04 -3.72 -4.11
CA ARG A 103 4.16 -3.46 -3.21
C ARG A 103 3.75 -2.69 -1.97
N ILE A 104 4.41 -2.99 -0.87
CA ILE A 104 4.37 -2.21 0.36
C ILE A 104 5.79 -1.76 0.69
N LEU A 105 5.94 -0.49 1.05
CA LEU A 105 7.17 0.04 1.63
C LEU A 105 7.16 -0.28 3.13
N ASP A 106 8.08 -1.14 3.58
CA ASP A 106 8.29 -1.39 5.01
C ASP A 106 9.41 -0.50 5.54
N MET A 107 9.04 0.55 6.25
CA MET A 107 9.98 1.50 6.87
C MET A 107 10.76 0.92 8.05
N GLY A 108 10.40 -0.27 8.55
CA GLY A 108 11.18 -1.03 9.52
C GLY A 108 12.45 -1.61 8.92
N THR A 109 12.44 -1.97 7.63
CA THR A 109 13.61 -2.50 6.90
C THR A 109 14.06 -1.60 5.74
N SER A 110 13.39 -0.47 5.51
CA SER A 110 13.61 0.45 4.37
C SER A 110 13.52 -0.21 2.99
N ASN A 111 12.80 -1.33 2.87
CA ASN A 111 12.70 -2.12 1.63
C ASN A 111 11.25 -2.24 1.16
N TYR A 112 11.10 -2.36 -0.16
CA TYR A 112 9.83 -2.73 -0.79
C TYR A 112 9.64 -4.23 -0.71
N ARG A 113 8.41 -4.66 -0.43
CA ARG A 113 8.03 -6.08 -0.43
C ARG A 113 6.72 -6.30 -1.17
N TYR A 114 6.51 -7.52 -1.64
CA TYR A 114 5.22 -7.89 -2.20
C TYR A 114 4.09 -7.82 -1.17
N THR A 115 2.91 -7.49 -1.66
CA THR A 115 1.71 -7.47 -0.84
C THR A 115 1.14 -8.86 -0.61
N MET A 116 0.62 -9.07 0.59
CA MET A 116 0.10 -10.33 1.10
C MET A 116 -1.27 -10.09 1.71
N ILE A 117 -2.05 -11.14 1.93
CA ILE A 117 -3.41 -11.01 2.49
C ILE A 117 -3.44 -10.28 3.85
N ARG A 118 -2.38 -10.42 4.65
CA ARG A 118 -2.18 -9.66 5.89
C ARG A 118 -2.16 -8.14 5.70
N HIS A 119 -1.74 -7.65 4.54
CA HIS A 119 -1.72 -6.22 4.27
C HIS A 119 -3.13 -5.70 3.96
N VAL A 120 -4.03 -6.51 3.41
CA VAL A 120 -5.46 -6.18 3.31
C VAL A 120 -6.05 -6.01 4.71
N ALA A 121 -5.89 -7.01 5.58
CA ALA A 121 -6.36 -6.93 6.97
C ALA A 121 -5.79 -5.71 7.73
N ARG A 122 -4.47 -5.48 7.63
CA ARG A 122 -3.78 -4.37 8.32
C ARG A 122 -4.19 -2.99 7.81
N THR A 123 -4.35 -2.82 6.50
CA THR A 123 -4.80 -1.53 5.95
C THR A 123 -6.28 -1.27 6.24
N ALA A 124 -7.13 -2.30 6.24
CA ALA A 124 -8.51 -2.17 6.70
C ALA A 124 -8.57 -1.74 8.18
N ALA A 125 -7.76 -2.37 9.04
CA ALA A 125 -7.62 -1.98 10.44
C ALA A 125 -7.10 -0.54 10.64
N LEU A 126 -6.13 -0.11 9.83
CA LEU A 126 -5.68 1.29 9.84
C LEU A 126 -6.82 2.23 9.47
N VAL A 127 -7.50 1.96 8.36
CA VAL A 127 -8.62 2.79 7.91
C VAL A 127 -9.75 2.82 8.92
N GLU A 128 -10.04 1.73 9.64
CA GLU A 128 -11.00 1.73 10.74
C GLU A 128 -10.70 2.81 11.79
N HIS A 129 -9.44 2.94 12.20
CA HIS A 129 -9.00 3.84 13.28
C HIS A 129 -8.64 5.26 12.82
N LEU A 130 -8.49 5.49 11.51
CA LEU A 130 -8.16 6.79 10.95
C LEU A 130 -9.45 7.56 10.61
N GLU A 131 -9.72 8.62 11.37
CA GLU A 131 -11.03 9.30 11.37
C GLU A 131 -11.39 10.00 10.06
N HIS A 132 -10.38 10.51 9.33
CA HIS A 132 -10.59 11.30 8.12
C HIS A 132 -10.67 10.43 6.86
N ILE A 133 -10.29 9.16 6.95
CA ILE A 133 -10.44 8.16 5.88
C ILE A 133 -11.77 7.44 6.10
N ARG A 134 -12.77 7.73 5.26
CA ARG A 134 -14.19 7.43 5.52
C ARG A 134 -14.70 6.18 4.79
N LEU A 135 -13.89 5.55 3.94
CA LEU A 135 -14.21 4.31 3.24
C LEU A 135 -12.93 3.48 3.11
N TYR A 136 -13.06 2.15 3.04
CA TYR A 136 -11.94 1.27 2.75
C TYR A 136 -12.03 0.73 1.32
N ILE A 137 -11.01 1.01 0.51
CA ILE A 137 -10.79 0.30 -0.75
C ILE A 137 -9.81 -0.85 -0.50
N ILE A 138 -10.06 -2.03 -1.07
CA ILE A 138 -9.11 -3.15 -1.03
C ILE A 138 -7.71 -2.68 -1.48
N ALA A 139 -6.80 -2.57 -0.51
CA ALA A 139 -5.59 -1.77 -0.67
C ALA A 139 -4.56 -2.40 -1.61
N CYS A 140 -4.51 -3.72 -1.69
CA CYS A 140 -3.43 -4.43 -2.36
C CYS A 140 -3.84 -5.78 -2.93
N GLN A 141 -3.12 -6.21 -3.97
CA GLN A 141 -3.20 -7.56 -4.51
C GLN A 141 -2.35 -8.52 -3.66
N ALA A 142 -2.97 -9.51 -3.02
CA ALA A 142 -2.26 -10.55 -2.29
C ALA A 142 -1.57 -11.52 -3.29
N HIS A 143 -0.23 -11.51 -3.34
CA HIS A 143 0.54 -12.26 -4.34
C HIS A 143 0.44 -13.78 -4.20
N ALA A 144 0.21 -14.29 -2.98
CA ALA A 144 0.20 -15.72 -2.68
C ALA A 144 -1.17 -16.40 -2.86
N LEU A 145 -2.20 -15.68 -3.33
CA LEU A 145 -3.53 -16.23 -3.53
C LEU A 145 -3.77 -16.67 -4.97
N GLU A 146 -4.45 -17.80 -5.13
CA GLU A 146 -4.91 -18.25 -6.44
C GLU A 146 -6.01 -17.30 -6.97
N PRO A 147 -6.02 -16.98 -8.27
CA PRO A 147 -6.98 -16.03 -8.85
C PRO A 147 -8.46 -16.34 -8.56
N GLN A 148 -8.80 -17.62 -8.38
CA GLN A 148 -10.17 -18.12 -8.17
C GLN A 148 -10.73 -17.80 -6.78
N ILE A 149 -9.86 -17.61 -5.78
CA ILE A 149 -10.27 -17.39 -4.39
C ILE A 149 -9.84 -16.01 -3.87
N TYR A 150 -9.11 -15.27 -4.70
CA TYR A 150 -8.50 -13.99 -4.36
C TYR A 150 -9.53 -12.96 -3.85
N HIS A 151 -10.58 -12.68 -4.63
CA HIS A 151 -11.63 -11.70 -4.26
C HIS A 151 -12.34 -12.07 -2.96
N LEU A 152 -12.73 -13.34 -2.80
CA LEU A 152 -13.39 -13.83 -1.60
C LEU A 152 -12.54 -13.59 -0.35
N ASN A 153 -11.24 -13.87 -0.42
CA ASN A 153 -10.31 -13.68 0.69
C ASN A 153 -10.10 -12.20 0.99
N ASP A 154 -9.89 -11.37 -0.03
CA ASP A 154 -9.68 -9.93 0.15
C ASP A 154 -10.87 -9.26 0.85
N PHE A 155 -12.09 -9.53 0.36
CA PHE A 155 -13.28 -8.96 0.96
C PHE A 155 -13.57 -9.54 2.35
N PHE A 156 -13.32 -10.83 2.60
CA PHE A 156 -13.44 -11.38 3.95
C PHE A 156 -12.51 -10.66 4.93
N HIS A 157 -11.22 -10.56 4.60
CA HIS A 157 -10.25 -9.92 5.50
C HIS A 157 -10.52 -8.43 5.67
N ALA A 158 -11.01 -7.74 4.64
CA ALA A 158 -11.48 -6.36 4.74
C ALA A 158 -12.69 -6.24 5.69
N PHE A 159 -13.76 -7.01 5.43
CA PHE A 159 -14.93 -7.03 6.30
C PHE A 159 -14.59 -7.43 7.73
N ASN A 160 -13.59 -8.28 7.95
CA ASN A 160 -13.21 -8.67 9.30
C ASN A 160 -12.42 -7.58 10.04
N HIS A 161 -11.90 -6.54 9.38
CA HIS A 161 -11.03 -5.55 10.03
C HIS A 161 -11.49 -4.09 9.86
N THR A 162 -12.64 -3.85 9.22
CA THR A 162 -13.32 -2.55 9.27
C THR A 162 -14.84 -2.70 9.25
N THR A 163 -15.56 -1.80 9.93
CA THR A 163 -17.02 -1.66 9.81
C THR A 163 -17.40 -0.63 8.75
N LYS A 164 -16.45 0.18 8.27
CA LYS A 164 -16.65 1.17 7.21
C LYS A 164 -17.08 0.47 5.91
N HIS A 165 -17.68 1.24 5.00
CA HIS A 165 -18.02 0.70 3.68
C HIS A 165 -16.77 0.13 2.99
N VAL A 166 -16.90 -1.02 2.32
CA VAL A 166 -15.79 -1.67 1.61
C VAL A 166 -16.04 -1.60 0.11
N MET A 167 -15.05 -1.12 -0.63
CA MET A 167 -15.09 -1.08 -2.09
C MET A 167 -13.91 -1.85 -2.68
N GLY A 168 -14.11 -2.54 -3.80
CA GLY A 168 -13.02 -3.24 -4.48
C GLY A 168 -13.35 -3.56 -5.93
N GLY A 169 -12.31 -3.78 -6.74
CA GLY A 169 -12.49 -4.31 -8.08
C GLY A 169 -12.66 -5.83 -8.07
N CYS A 170 -13.44 -6.35 -9.01
CA CYS A 170 -13.46 -7.78 -9.32
C CYS A 170 -12.90 -8.01 -10.73
N ASP A 171 -12.09 -9.05 -10.93
CA ASP A 171 -11.48 -9.33 -12.23
C ASP A 171 -12.39 -10.16 -13.16
N ASN A 172 -13.42 -10.80 -12.59
CA ASN A 172 -14.39 -11.60 -13.31
C ASN A 172 -15.72 -11.70 -12.55
N LEU A 173 -16.74 -12.21 -13.23
CA LEU A 173 -18.09 -12.37 -12.68
C LEU A 173 -18.13 -13.30 -11.46
N ALA A 174 -17.41 -14.43 -11.49
CA ALA A 174 -17.39 -15.37 -10.36
C ALA A 174 -16.82 -14.73 -9.08
N GLY A 175 -15.82 -13.85 -9.19
CA GLY A 175 -15.32 -13.06 -8.08
C GLY A 175 -16.38 -12.10 -7.52
N ALA A 176 -17.15 -11.43 -8.39
CA ALA A 176 -18.24 -10.55 -7.96
C ALA A 176 -19.39 -11.34 -7.29
N GLU A 177 -19.71 -12.53 -7.78
CA GLU A 177 -20.67 -13.46 -7.19
C GLU A 177 -20.22 -13.90 -5.79
N GLN A 178 -18.97 -14.33 -5.62
CA GLN A 178 -18.40 -14.68 -4.31
C GLN A 178 -18.48 -13.53 -3.30
N VAL A 179 -18.16 -12.31 -3.73
CA VAL A 179 -18.23 -11.12 -2.88
C VAL A 179 -19.67 -10.80 -2.47
N TRP A 180 -20.62 -10.91 -3.42
CA TRP A 180 -22.04 -10.72 -3.14
C TRP A 180 -22.60 -11.78 -2.20
N GLU A 181 -22.22 -13.05 -2.37
CA GLU A 181 -22.62 -14.16 -1.50
C GLU A 181 -22.12 -13.94 -0.06
N LEU A 182 -20.82 -13.62 0.09
CA LEU A 182 -20.22 -13.34 1.39
C LEU A 182 -20.87 -12.11 2.07
N ALA A 183 -21.03 -11.01 1.33
CA ALA A 183 -21.66 -9.81 1.85
C ALA A 183 -23.13 -10.05 2.23
N SER A 184 -23.85 -10.84 1.44
CA SER A 184 -25.24 -11.23 1.72
C SER A 184 -25.32 -12.11 2.97
N PHE A 185 -24.37 -13.02 3.15
CA PHE A 185 -24.26 -13.84 4.35
C PHE A 185 -24.05 -12.97 5.60
N ILE A 186 -23.06 -12.07 5.57
CA ILE A 186 -22.76 -11.13 6.67
C ILE A 186 -23.95 -10.20 6.95
N ALA A 187 -24.69 -9.75 5.91
CA ALA A 187 -25.87 -8.92 6.07
C ALA A 187 -27.06 -9.66 6.72
N GLY A 188 -27.03 -11.00 6.77
CA GLY A 188 -28.15 -11.84 7.16
C GLY A 188 -29.22 -11.98 6.07
N GLY A 189 -28.80 -11.98 4.80
CA GLY A 189 -29.60 -12.23 3.60
C GLY A 189 -29.50 -11.13 2.53
N GLU A 190 -29.69 -11.50 1.27
CA GLU A 190 -29.64 -10.61 0.10
C GLU A 190 -30.55 -9.39 0.26
N GLY A 191 -31.78 -9.58 0.74
CA GLY A 191 -32.75 -8.48 0.91
C GLY A 191 -32.27 -7.40 1.88
N LYS A 192 -31.51 -7.78 2.92
CA LYS A 192 -30.91 -6.83 3.86
C LYS A 192 -29.74 -6.09 3.23
N LEU A 193 -28.88 -6.81 2.49
CA LEU A 193 -27.77 -6.21 1.75
C LEU A 193 -28.27 -5.20 0.72
N LYS A 194 -29.30 -5.56 -0.08
CA LYS A 194 -29.87 -4.68 -1.11
C LYS A 194 -30.44 -3.39 -0.53
N LYS A 195 -31.04 -3.46 0.67
CA LYS A 195 -31.57 -2.29 1.40
C LYS A 195 -30.46 -1.38 1.93
N LYS A 196 -29.39 -1.97 2.51
CA LYS A 196 -28.25 -1.25 3.07
C LYS A 196 -26.92 -1.87 2.60
N PRO A 197 -26.50 -1.61 1.35
CA PRO A 197 -25.29 -2.20 0.82
C PRO A 197 -24.07 -1.57 1.47
N PHE A 198 -23.32 -2.38 2.22
CA PHE A 198 -22.03 -2.00 2.80
C PHE A 198 -20.82 -2.37 1.94
N VAL A 199 -21.09 -2.80 0.71
CA VAL A 199 -20.10 -3.15 -0.30
C VAL A 199 -20.41 -2.46 -1.62
N SER A 200 -19.38 -2.03 -2.34
CA SER A 200 -19.48 -1.53 -3.73
C SER A 200 -18.35 -2.07 -4.61
N VAL A 201 -18.56 -2.04 -5.93
CA VAL A 201 -17.64 -2.64 -6.90
C VAL A 201 -17.15 -1.62 -7.91
N ILE A 202 -15.84 -1.64 -8.16
CA ILE A 202 -15.17 -0.82 -9.17
C ILE A 202 -15.04 -1.65 -10.45
N THR A 203 -15.54 -1.12 -11.55
CA THR A 203 -15.14 -1.53 -12.91
C THR A 203 -14.54 -0.33 -13.63
N ASN A 204 -13.86 -0.58 -14.75
CA ASN A 204 -13.16 0.47 -15.48
C ASN A 204 -13.51 0.43 -16.97
N MET A 205 -13.52 1.61 -17.57
CA MET A 205 -13.43 1.76 -19.03
C MET A 205 -11.97 1.58 -19.43
N ILE A 206 -11.74 0.92 -20.56
CA ILE A 206 -10.42 0.87 -21.20
C ILE A 206 -10.34 2.08 -22.12
N SER A 207 -9.64 3.12 -21.68
CA SER A 207 -9.41 4.28 -22.52
C SER A 207 -8.40 3.92 -23.63
N PRO A 208 -8.64 4.31 -24.89
CA PRO A 208 -9.78 5.12 -25.35
C PRO A 208 -11.05 4.32 -25.67
N LEU A 209 -12.19 4.82 -25.17
CA LEU A 209 -13.55 4.55 -25.66
C LEU A 209 -13.93 3.07 -25.79
N THR A 210 -13.47 2.22 -24.88
CA THR A 210 -13.69 0.76 -24.93
C THR A 210 -14.13 0.22 -23.58
N ILE A 211 -15.00 -0.79 -23.57
CA ILE A 211 -15.31 -1.55 -22.36
C ILE A 211 -15.26 -3.06 -22.65
N GLU A 212 -14.53 -3.80 -21.80
CA GLU A 212 -14.38 -5.25 -21.94
C GLU A 212 -15.63 -5.99 -21.41
N THR A 213 -15.95 -7.12 -22.03
CA THR A 213 -16.99 -8.06 -21.62
C THR A 213 -16.99 -8.39 -20.13
N LYS A 214 -15.81 -8.56 -19.51
CA LYS A 214 -15.72 -8.89 -18.07
C LYS A 214 -16.27 -7.76 -17.21
N ALA A 215 -15.91 -6.51 -17.51
CA ALA A 215 -16.43 -5.34 -16.82
C ALA A 215 -17.95 -5.21 -17.01
N LEU A 216 -18.45 -5.44 -18.23
CA LEU A 216 -19.88 -5.43 -18.52
C LEU A 216 -20.67 -6.49 -17.74
N ASN A 217 -20.15 -7.73 -17.65
CA ASN A 217 -20.79 -8.80 -16.88
C ASN A 217 -20.85 -8.45 -15.38
N ILE A 218 -19.78 -7.87 -14.83
CA ILE A 218 -19.76 -7.43 -13.42
C ILE A 218 -20.74 -6.27 -13.20
N LEU A 219 -20.76 -5.27 -14.08
CA LEU A 219 -21.71 -4.15 -14.00
C LEU A 219 -23.17 -4.64 -14.06
N ASP A 220 -23.50 -5.50 -15.02
CA ASP A 220 -24.84 -6.08 -15.15
C ASP A 220 -25.25 -6.85 -13.88
N PHE A 221 -24.34 -7.68 -13.35
CA PHE A 221 -24.57 -8.43 -12.12
C PHE A 221 -24.77 -7.51 -10.90
N CYS A 222 -23.84 -6.60 -10.64
CA CYS A 222 -23.88 -5.74 -9.45
C CYS A 222 -25.13 -4.84 -9.44
N THR A 223 -25.47 -4.24 -10.59
CA THR A 223 -26.62 -3.35 -10.71
C THR A 223 -27.94 -4.07 -10.44
N LYS A 224 -28.13 -5.30 -10.94
CA LYS A 224 -29.31 -6.13 -10.67
C LYS A 224 -29.44 -6.57 -9.20
N HIS A 225 -28.32 -6.80 -8.53
CA HIS A 225 -28.28 -7.18 -7.11
C HIS A 225 -28.25 -5.98 -6.15
N GLY A 226 -28.29 -4.75 -6.68
CA GLY A 226 -28.34 -3.51 -5.89
C GLY A 226 -27.03 -3.14 -5.19
N ILE A 227 -25.92 -3.69 -5.66
CA ILE A 227 -24.56 -3.30 -5.26
C ILE A 227 -24.22 -1.99 -6.00
N PRO A 228 -23.88 -0.89 -5.29
CA PRO A 228 -23.41 0.32 -5.93
C PRO A 228 -22.14 0.09 -6.75
N THR A 229 -22.03 0.76 -7.89
CA THR A 229 -20.86 0.60 -8.78
C THR A 229 -20.30 1.93 -9.26
N THR A 230 -19.07 1.87 -9.76
CA THR A 230 -18.52 2.87 -10.68
C THR A 230 -17.98 2.15 -11.91
N CYS A 231 -18.05 2.81 -13.06
CA CYS A 231 -17.31 2.41 -14.25
C CYS A 231 -16.34 3.55 -14.58
N ALA A 232 -15.15 3.50 -13.98
CA ALA A 232 -14.23 4.63 -13.97
C ALA A 232 -13.33 4.63 -15.21
N PRO A 233 -13.36 5.68 -16.04
CA PRO A 233 -12.35 5.90 -17.07
C PRO A 233 -11.04 6.44 -16.48
N ALA A 234 -9.93 5.94 -17.01
CA ALA A 234 -8.58 6.36 -16.63
C ALA A 234 -7.72 6.77 -17.84
N PRO A 235 -8.16 7.78 -18.63
CA PRO A 235 -7.40 8.23 -19.79
C PRO A 235 -6.12 8.95 -19.36
N ILE A 236 -5.04 8.65 -20.08
CA ILE A 236 -3.71 9.21 -19.86
C ILE A 236 -3.48 10.26 -20.95
N ALA A 237 -3.35 11.53 -20.57
CA ALA A 237 -3.09 12.61 -21.50
C ALA A 237 -1.78 12.36 -22.25
N GLY A 238 -1.87 12.31 -23.59
CA GLY A 238 -0.73 12.07 -24.47
C GLY A 238 -0.39 10.60 -24.71
N ALA A 239 -1.15 9.66 -24.14
CA ALA A 239 -1.01 8.22 -24.41
C ALA A 239 -2.34 7.61 -24.87
N THR A 240 -3.28 7.40 -23.95
CA THR A 240 -4.60 6.79 -24.22
C THR A 240 -5.72 7.82 -24.42
N SER A 241 -5.35 9.11 -24.49
CA SER A 241 -6.21 10.24 -24.83
C SER A 241 -5.37 11.37 -25.45
N PRO A 242 -5.98 12.43 -26.01
CA PRO A 242 -5.23 13.58 -26.53
C PRO A 242 -4.25 14.16 -25.51
N ALA A 243 -3.16 14.79 -25.97
CA ALA A 243 -2.17 15.41 -25.07
C ALA A 243 -2.69 16.67 -24.35
N THR A 244 -3.83 17.22 -24.77
CA THR A 244 -4.40 18.44 -24.19
C THR A 244 -5.38 18.09 -23.08
N LEU A 245 -5.32 18.81 -21.95
CA LEU A 245 -6.18 18.55 -20.79
C LEU A 245 -7.68 18.62 -21.15
N ALA A 246 -8.08 19.60 -21.98
CA ALA A 246 -9.48 19.71 -22.43
C ALA A 246 -9.92 18.53 -23.32
N GLY A 247 -9.03 18.02 -24.18
CA GLY A 247 -9.31 16.85 -25.00
C GLY A 247 -9.41 15.56 -24.16
N THR A 248 -8.51 15.39 -23.19
CA THR A 248 -8.59 14.31 -22.19
C THR A 248 -9.87 14.39 -21.38
N LEU A 249 -10.26 15.58 -20.93
CA LEU A 249 -11.52 15.79 -20.20
C LEU A 249 -12.75 15.45 -21.05
N ALA A 250 -12.78 15.85 -22.33
CA ALA A 250 -13.89 15.51 -23.23
C ALA A 250 -14.02 14.00 -23.45
N GLN A 251 -12.89 13.28 -23.64
CA GLN A 251 -12.89 11.83 -23.77
C GLN A 251 -13.28 11.14 -22.46
N MET A 252 -12.69 11.54 -21.34
CA MET A 252 -13.03 11.05 -20.00
C MET A 252 -14.52 11.23 -19.71
N HIS A 253 -15.06 12.39 -20.06
CA HIS A 253 -16.47 12.71 -19.86
C HIS A 253 -17.38 11.80 -20.68
N ALA A 254 -17.05 11.58 -21.96
CA ALA A 254 -17.77 10.61 -22.80
C ALA A 254 -17.76 9.21 -22.19
N GLU A 255 -16.59 8.71 -21.78
CA GLU A 255 -16.46 7.38 -21.17
C GLU A 255 -17.23 7.25 -19.86
N ALA A 256 -17.21 8.29 -19.00
CA ALA A 256 -17.95 8.31 -17.75
C ALA A 256 -19.48 8.31 -17.97
N LEU A 257 -19.98 9.14 -18.90
CA LEU A 257 -21.40 9.17 -19.26
C LEU A 257 -21.86 7.84 -19.85
N ALA A 258 -21.02 7.19 -20.68
CA ALA A 258 -21.31 5.85 -21.18
C ALA A 258 -21.41 4.83 -20.04
N GLY A 259 -20.46 4.84 -19.09
CA GLY A 259 -20.51 4.00 -17.90
C GLY A 259 -21.84 4.14 -17.13
N VAL A 260 -22.27 5.38 -16.88
CA VAL A 260 -23.56 5.66 -16.23
C VAL A 260 -24.72 5.15 -17.08
N ALA A 261 -24.78 5.48 -18.37
CA ALA A 261 -25.86 5.05 -19.25
C ALA A 261 -25.99 3.52 -19.33
N LEU A 262 -24.86 2.79 -19.42
CA LEU A 262 -24.83 1.32 -19.42
C LEU A 262 -25.47 0.75 -18.14
N THR A 263 -25.13 1.30 -16.96
CA THR A 263 -25.76 0.84 -15.70
C THR A 263 -27.26 1.08 -15.67
N GLN A 264 -27.74 2.19 -16.23
CA GLN A 264 -29.17 2.51 -16.27
C GLN A 264 -29.93 1.68 -17.31
N VAL A 265 -29.26 1.17 -18.34
CA VAL A 265 -29.82 0.16 -19.25
C VAL A 265 -29.96 -1.19 -18.55
N PHE A 266 -28.97 -1.60 -17.76
CA PHE A 266 -29.00 -2.89 -17.06
C PHE A 266 -30.04 -2.92 -15.94
N ALA A 267 -30.11 -1.86 -15.14
CA ALA A 267 -31.12 -1.69 -14.09
C ALA A 267 -31.39 -0.19 -13.85
N PRO A 268 -32.52 0.35 -14.35
CA PRO A 268 -32.92 1.74 -14.08
C PRO A 268 -32.96 2.05 -12.57
N GLY A 269 -32.36 3.16 -12.16
CA GLY A 269 -32.24 3.55 -10.76
C GLY A 269 -31.07 2.87 -10.02
N ALA A 270 -30.22 2.11 -10.71
CA ALA A 270 -29.00 1.57 -10.13
C ALA A 270 -28.10 2.69 -9.57
N LYS A 271 -27.57 2.46 -8.37
CA LYS A 271 -26.66 3.39 -7.67
C LYS A 271 -25.31 3.37 -8.37
N VAL A 272 -25.02 4.42 -9.13
CA VAL A 272 -23.79 4.54 -9.91
C VAL A 272 -23.10 5.86 -9.62
N LEU A 273 -21.79 5.80 -9.46
CA LEU A 273 -20.92 6.98 -9.37
C LEU A 273 -20.48 7.39 -10.78
N TYR A 274 -20.48 8.69 -11.06
CA TYR A 274 -19.71 9.23 -12.18
C TYR A 274 -18.22 9.02 -11.86
N GLY A 275 -17.54 8.17 -12.61
CA GLY A 275 -16.11 7.89 -12.41
C GLY A 275 -15.21 8.87 -13.14
N ALA A 276 -14.13 9.31 -12.50
CA ALA A 276 -13.08 10.13 -13.10
C ALA A 276 -11.70 9.79 -12.55
N VAL A 277 -10.80 9.33 -13.42
CA VAL A 277 -9.38 9.14 -13.13
C VAL A 277 -8.50 9.67 -14.30
N PRO A 278 -8.71 10.89 -14.82
CA PRO A 278 -7.82 11.43 -15.85
C PRO A 278 -6.42 11.67 -15.27
N THR A 279 -5.40 11.17 -15.95
CA THR A 279 -3.98 11.30 -15.55
C THR A 279 -3.13 11.82 -16.71
N ILE A 280 -1.82 11.92 -16.50
CA ILE A 280 -0.87 12.31 -17.54
C ILE A 280 0.29 11.31 -17.64
N MET A 281 1.03 11.41 -18.75
CA MET A 281 2.34 10.79 -18.91
C MET A 281 3.39 11.88 -19.02
N ASP A 282 4.53 11.74 -18.34
CA ASP A 282 5.71 12.56 -18.62
C ASP A 282 6.29 12.15 -19.98
N LEU A 283 5.89 12.84 -21.05
CA LEU A 283 6.28 12.55 -22.43
C LEU A 283 7.80 12.64 -22.69
N ARG A 284 8.59 13.24 -21.76
CA ARG A 284 10.06 13.29 -21.90
C ARG A 284 10.70 11.94 -21.59
N LYS A 285 10.08 11.18 -20.69
CA LYS A 285 10.59 9.88 -20.19
C LYS A 285 9.65 8.72 -20.51
N MET A 286 8.44 9.02 -20.99
CA MET A 286 7.34 8.07 -21.17
C MET A 286 6.92 7.40 -19.84
N ASP A 287 7.10 8.12 -18.73
CA ASP A 287 6.73 7.65 -17.40
C ASP A 287 5.28 8.03 -17.07
N PHE A 288 4.52 7.09 -16.53
CA PHE A 288 3.17 7.36 -16.02
C PHE A 288 3.24 8.25 -14.76
N THR A 289 2.39 9.29 -14.67
CA THR A 289 2.46 10.27 -13.59
C THR A 289 1.08 10.55 -13.00
N MET A 290 0.91 10.22 -11.72
CA MET A 290 -0.30 10.51 -10.94
C MET A 290 -0.10 11.65 -9.95
N GLY A 291 1.12 11.91 -9.48
CA GLY A 291 1.42 13.02 -8.57
C GLY A 291 1.43 14.40 -9.22
N SER A 292 0.99 14.53 -10.47
CA SER A 292 1.03 15.77 -11.24
C SER A 292 -0.06 16.75 -10.85
N VAL A 293 0.22 18.05 -10.99
CA VAL A 293 -0.78 19.11 -10.77
C VAL A 293 -1.90 19.04 -11.82
N GLU A 294 -1.57 18.63 -13.05
CA GLU A 294 -2.54 18.46 -14.13
C GLU A 294 -3.58 17.39 -13.81
N MET A 295 -3.18 16.28 -13.17
CA MET A 295 -4.14 15.28 -12.68
C MET A 295 -5.12 15.91 -11.69
N ALA A 296 -4.65 16.69 -10.72
CA ALA A 296 -5.51 17.35 -9.74
C ALA A 296 -6.47 18.36 -10.40
N MET A 297 -5.96 19.16 -11.34
CA MET A 297 -6.78 20.12 -12.09
C MET A 297 -7.86 19.43 -12.93
N MET A 298 -7.52 18.34 -13.63
CA MET A 298 -8.48 17.58 -14.42
C MET A 298 -9.53 16.89 -13.54
N ASN A 299 -9.16 16.34 -12.39
CA ASN A 299 -10.12 15.75 -11.46
C ASN A 299 -11.05 16.82 -10.85
N ALA A 300 -10.54 18.00 -10.49
CA ALA A 300 -11.37 19.13 -10.07
C ALA A 300 -12.35 19.59 -11.18
N ALA A 301 -11.89 19.63 -12.44
CA ALA A 301 -12.75 19.92 -13.59
C ALA A 301 -13.80 18.82 -13.83
N ALA A 302 -13.45 17.55 -13.61
CA ALA A 302 -14.38 16.42 -13.70
C ALA A 302 -15.53 16.55 -12.70
N VAL A 303 -15.29 17.10 -11.51
CA VAL A 303 -16.35 17.41 -10.55
C VAL A 303 -17.34 18.39 -11.16
N GLN A 304 -16.89 19.48 -11.79
CA GLN A 304 -17.79 20.44 -12.44
C GLN A 304 -18.66 19.76 -13.52
N LEU A 305 -18.08 18.83 -14.28
CA LEU A 305 -18.80 18.06 -15.32
C LEU A 305 -19.85 17.12 -14.72
N ALA A 306 -19.52 16.36 -13.67
CA ALA A 306 -20.48 15.48 -13.01
C ALA A 306 -21.67 16.25 -12.40
N LYS A 307 -21.41 17.44 -11.84
CA LYS A 307 -22.47 18.28 -11.27
C LYS A 307 -23.42 18.86 -12.32
N LEU A 308 -23.07 18.92 -13.61
CA LEU A 308 -24.03 19.25 -14.67
C LEU A 308 -25.21 18.25 -14.71
N TYR A 309 -24.93 17.00 -14.38
CA TYR A 309 -25.89 15.89 -14.41
C TYR A 309 -26.46 15.56 -13.04
N ASN A 310 -26.10 16.33 -12.00
CA ASN A 310 -26.41 16.05 -10.60
C ASN A 310 -25.97 14.63 -10.16
N LEU A 311 -24.90 14.08 -10.76
CA LEU A 311 -24.41 12.76 -10.43
C LEU A 311 -23.38 12.83 -9.29
N PRO A 312 -23.47 11.93 -8.30
CA PRO A 312 -22.39 11.71 -7.34
C PRO A 312 -21.10 11.32 -8.05
N ILE A 313 -19.98 11.98 -7.73
CA ILE A 313 -18.70 11.76 -8.40
C ILE A 313 -17.70 10.96 -7.54
N TYR A 314 -17.06 10.00 -8.20
CA TYR A 314 -15.81 9.35 -7.82
C TYR A 314 -14.67 10.07 -8.56
N ALA A 315 -13.91 10.93 -7.86
CA ALA A 315 -12.77 11.66 -8.41
C ALA A 315 -11.48 11.22 -7.71
N SER A 316 -10.32 11.34 -8.35
CA SER A 316 -9.05 10.87 -7.79
C SER A 316 -8.12 12.03 -7.38
N ALA A 317 -7.43 11.88 -6.25
CA ALA A 317 -6.45 12.82 -5.72
C ALA A 317 -5.44 12.12 -4.79
N GLY A 318 -4.53 12.88 -4.18
CA GLY A 318 -3.64 12.38 -3.12
C GLY A 318 -2.70 11.25 -3.52
N VAL A 319 -2.21 11.27 -4.76
CA VAL A 319 -1.12 10.39 -5.23
C VAL A 319 0.16 11.21 -5.36
N THR A 320 1.31 10.54 -5.28
CA THR A 320 2.62 11.17 -5.40
C THR A 320 3.58 10.31 -6.19
N GLU A 321 4.54 10.97 -6.85
CA GLU A 321 5.70 10.33 -7.46
C GLU A 321 6.80 10.01 -6.44
N ALA A 322 6.66 10.45 -5.18
CA ALA A 322 7.62 10.15 -4.12
C ALA A 322 7.67 8.64 -3.83
N LYS A 323 8.87 8.15 -3.57
CA LYS A 323 9.14 6.71 -3.31
C LYS A 323 8.95 6.38 -1.82
N ARG A 324 8.90 7.39 -0.97
CA ARG A 324 8.79 7.28 0.48
C ARG A 324 8.03 8.50 1.03
N PRO A 325 7.58 8.45 2.30
CA PRO A 325 7.02 9.62 2.97
C PRO A 325 8.09 10.70 3.18
N ASP A 326 8.17 11.65 2.26
CA ASP A 326 9.10 12.78 2.31
C ASP A 326 8.40 14.11 1.97
N ILE A 327 9.19 15.17 1.76
CA ILE A 327 8.67 16.51 1.46
C ILE A 327 7.86 16.49 0.14
N GLN A 328 8.27 15.69 -0.84
CA GLN A 328 7.55 15.56 -2.11
C GLN A 328 6.18 14.92 -1.91
N ALA A 329 6.12 13.81 -1.16
CA ALA A 329 4.84 13.20 -0.78
C ALA A 329 3.93 14.20 -0.05
N GLY A 330 4.50 15.03 0.83
CA GLY A 330 3.76 16.06 1.55
C GLY A 330 3.07 17.06 0.63
N PHE A 331 3.80 17.73 -0.28
CA PHE A 331 3.21 18.81 -1.08
C PHE A 331 2.35 18.31 -2.24
N GLU A 332 2.74 17.25 -2.96
CA GLU A 332 1.98 16.75 -4.12
C GLU A 332 0.58 16.30 -3.69
N LYS A 333 0.52 15.56 -2.58
CA LYS A 333 -0.74 15.03 -2.04
C LYS A 333 -1.62 16.14 -1.47
N THR A 334 -1.04 17.07 -0.70
CA THR A 334 -1.78 18.19 -0.11
C THR A 334 -2.45 19.05 -1.18
N PHE A 335 -1.74 19.45 -2.24
CA PHE A 335 -2.34 20.28 -3.29
C PHE A 335 -3.41 19.51 -4.06
N SER A 336 -3.16 18.23 -4.35
CA SER A 336 -4.10 17.40 -5.09
C SER A 336 -5.43 17.23 -4.32
N ASP A 337 -5.35 16.80 -3.05
CA ASP A 337 -6.52 16.60 -2.19
C ASP A 337 -7.30 17.90 -1.98
N LEU A 338 -6.59 19.02 -1.72
CA LEU A 338 -7.22 20.31 -1.49
C LEU A 338 -8.00 20.79 -2.73
N LEU A 339 -7.40 20.73 -3.93
CA LEU A 339 -8.03 21.23 -5.16
C LEU A 339 -9.29 20.44 -5.51
N VAL A 340 -9.24 19.11 -5.43
CA VAL A 340 -10.37 18.24 -5.76
C VAL A 340 -11.48 18.38 -4.71
N ALA A 341 -11.12 18.49 -3.44
CA ALA A 341 -12.08 18.70 -2.36
C ALA A 341 -12.76 20.07 -2.43
N MET A 342 -12.01 21.14 -2.71
CA MET A 342 -12.56 22.49 -2.94
C MET A 342 -13.49 22.54 -4.16
N ALA A 343 -13.33 21.65 -5.13
CA ALA A 343 -14.25 21.52 -6.26
C ALA A 343 -15.58 20.81 -5.87
N GLY A 344 -15.68 20.23 -4.68
CA GLY A 344 -16.91 19.61 -4.16
C GLY A 344 -17.14 18.18 -4.63
N ALA A 345 -16.07 17.40 -4.78
CA ALA A 345 -16.16 15.97 -5.04
C ALA A 345 -16.94 15.25 -3.92
N ASP A 346 -17.85 14.34 -4.26
CA ASP A 346 -18.53 13.54 -3.22
C ASP A 346 -17.59 12.49 -2.61
N PHE A 347 -16.70 11.95 -3.45
CA PHE A 347 -15.78 10.87 -3.11
C PHE A 347 -14.40 11.12 -3.73
N VAL A 348 -13.37 11.22 -2.89
CA VAL A 348 -11.96 11.44 -3.27
C VAL A 348 -11.17 10.14 -3.10
N HIS A 349 -10.97 9.48 -4.23
CA HIS A 349 -10.22 8.23 -4.44
C HIS A 349 -8.70 8.44 -4.36
N LEU A 350 -7.97 7.44 -3.86
CA LEU A 350 -6.49 7.38 -3.72
C LEU A 350 -5.87 8.30 -2.66
N ALA A 351 -6.67 9.10 -1.96
CA ALA A 351 -6.20 10.16 -1.05
C ALA A 351 -5.24 9.66 0.05
N ALA A 352 -5.38 8.40 0.48
CA ALA A 352 -4.57 7.85 1.56
C ALA A 352 -3.76 6.60 1.18
N GLY A 353 -2.54 6.53 1.71
CA GLY A 353 -1.65 5.38 1.72
C GLY A 353 -0.73 5.24 0.52
N MET A 354 -1.07 5.85 -0.62
CA MET A 354 -0.42 5.61 -1.91
C MET A 354 0.88 6.41 -2.08
N LEU A 355 1.88 5.76 -2.69
CA LEU A 355 3.19 6.28 -3.09
C LEU A 355 3.57 5.71 -4.47
N ASP A 356 4.66 6.19 -5.06
CA ASP A 356 5.28 5.64 -6.28
C ASP A 356 4.30 5.54 -7.46
N SER A 357 3.65 6.68 -7.78
CA SER A 357 2.68 6.78 -8.89
C SER A 357 1.50 5.81 -8.74
N GLY A 358 1.16 5.46 -7.49
CA GLY A 358 0.10 4.50 -7.18
C GLY A 358 0.54 3.03 -7.22
N ASN A 359 1.84 2.73 -7.24
CA ASN A 359 2.34 1.34 -7.27
C ASN A 359 2.67 0.77 -5.88
N THR A 360 2.75 1.61 -4.85
CA THR A 360 3.16 1.21 -3.50
C THR A 360 2.25 1.81 -2.44
N ILE A 361 2.05 1.08 -1.33
CA ILE A 361 1.47 1.62 -0.09
C ILE A 361 2.50 1.68 1.05
N SER A 362 2.26 2.55 2.04
CA SER A 362 3.01 2.57 3.31
C SER A 362 2.04 2.84 4.47
N TYR A 363 2.16 2.09 5.57
CA TYR A 363 1.33 2.30 6.76
C TYR A 363 1.54 3.69 7.38
N GLU A 364 2.79 4.15 7.42
CA GLU A 364 3.14 5.49 7.87
C GLU A 364 2.47 6.56 7.00
N GLN A 365 2.44 6.33 5.68
CA GLN A 365 1.79 7.25 4.76
C GLN A 365 0.27 7.33 4.98
N TYR A 366 -0.42 6.23 5.31
CA TYR A 366 -1.85 6.28 5.71
C TYR A 366 -2.07 7.25 6.89
N VAL A 367 -1.20 7.20 7.90
CA VAL A 367 -1.33 8.06 9.09
C VAL A 367 -1.02 9.52 8.75
N ILE A 368 0.02 9.77 7.96
CA ILE A 368 0.36 11.12 7.48
C ILE A 368 -0.78 11.70 6.63
N ASP A 369 -1.34 10.92 5.73
CA ASP A 369 -2.44 11.36 4.86
C ASP A 369 -3.70 11.67 5.66
N ASN A 370 -3.97 10.93 6.74
CA ASN A 370 -5.09 11.25 7.63
C ASN A 370 -4.95 12.67 8.22
N GLU A 371 -3.76 13.09 8.64
CA GLU A 371 -3.51 14.47 9.10
C GLU A 371 -3.71 15.49 7.96
N ILE A 372 -3.18 15.21 6.76
CA ILE A 372 -3.35 16.08 5.58
C ILE A 372 -4.84 16.26 5.27
N ILE A 373 -5.60 15.16 5.23
CA ILE A 373 -7.04 15.19 4.97
C ILE A 373 -7.77 15.95 6.09
N GLY A 374 -7.40 15.78 7.35
CA GLY A 374 -7.95 16.55 8.46
C GLY A 374 -7.75 18.06 8.31
N MET A 375 -6.55 18.47 7.88
CA MET A 375 -6.25 19.87 7.55
C MET A 375 -7.10 20.38 6.38
N VAL A 376 -7.27 19.58 5.32
CA VAL A 376 -8.14 19.92 4.19
C VAL A 376 -9.58 20.08 4.66
N GLN A 377 -10.11 19.16 5.45
CA GLN A 377 -11.46 19.25 6.02
C GLN A 377 -11.63 20.50 6.88
N ARG A 378 -10.64 20.86 7.70
CA ARG A 378 -10.65 22.13 8.45
C ARG A 378 -10.71 23.35 7.54
N ILE A 379 -9.99 23.34 6.42
CA ILE A 379 -10.04 24.42 5.41
C ILE A 379 -11.45 24.53 4.83
N LEU A 380 -12.07 23.41 4.45
CA LEU A 380 -13.43 23.39 3.89
C LEU A 380 -14.48 23.90 4.87
N ALA A 381 -14.29 23.68 6.18
CA ALA A 381 -15.17 24.19 7.22
C ALA A 381 -15.21 25.73 7.28
N GLY A 382 -14.18 26.42 6.76
CA GLY A 382 -14.12 27.88 6.68
C GLY A 382 -13.95 28.57 8.03
N ILE A 383 -14.35 29.84 8.10
CA ILE A 383 -14.31 30.67 9.32
C ILE A 383 -15.74 30.95 9.76
N LYS A 384 -16.08 30.59 10.99
CA LYS A 384 -17.40 30.83 11.57
C LYS A 384 -17.49 32.29 12.04
N VAL A 385 -18.35 33.09 11.41
CA VAL A 385 -18.56 34.51 11.79
C VAL A 385 -19.93 34.70 12.43
N ASN A 386 -19.97 35.07 13.70
CA ASN A 386 -21.17 35.44 14.45
C ASN A 386 -20.78 36.31 15.65
N LYS A 387 -21.77 36.75 16.44
CA LYS A 387 -21.54 37.61 17.61
C LYS A 387 -20.54 37.01 18.62
N GLY A 388 -20.61 35.70 18.90
CA GLY A 388 -19.71 35.03 19.85
C GLY A 388 -18.30 34.85 19.31
N THR A 389 -18.14 34.56 18.01
CA THR A 389 -16.81 34.34 17.42
C THR A 389 -16.06 35.63 17.07
N LEU A 390 -16.77 36.76 16.93
CA LEU A 390 -16.14 38.07 16.76
C LEU A 390 -15.41 38.55 18.03
N GLY A 391 -15.85 38.10 19.21
CA GLY A 391 -15.16 38.39 20.47
C GLY A 391 -15.08 39.88 20.86
N LEU A 392 -16.00 40.74 20.39
CA LEU A 392 -15.92 42.19 20.65
C LEU A 392 -15.87 42.53 22.14
N ASP A 393 -16.73 41.89 22.94
CA ASP A 393 -16.80 42.13 24.39
C ASP A 393 -15.48 41.75 25.09
N ILE A 394 -14.85 40.66 24.67
CA ILE A 394 -13.57 40.23 25.24
C ILE A 394 -12.41 41.11 24.76
N ILE A 395 -12.44 41.59 23.52
CA ILE A 395 -11.45 42.54 23.00
C ILE A 395 -11.48 43.85 23.79
N GLU A 396 -12.67 44.38 24.08
CA GLU A 396 -12.84 45.58 24.91
C GLU A 396 -12.38 45.34 26.34
N LYS A 397 -12.71 44.18 26.94
CA LYS A 397 -12.29 43.81 28.30
C LYS A 397 -10.77 43.69 28.44
N VAL A 398 -10.09 43.01 27.50
CA VAL A 398 -8.64 42.77 27.56
C VAL A 398 -7.86 44.05 27.24
N GLY A 399 -8.32 44.83 26.26
CA GLY A 399 -7.74 46.11 25.89
C GLY A 399 -6.32 46.05 25.30
N PRO A 400 -5.76 47.20 24.90
CA PRO A 400 -4.43 47.28 24.31
C PRO A 400 -3.32 46.82 25.26
N GLY A 401 -2.43 45.94 24.78
CA GLY A 401 -1.30 45.40 25.56
C GLY A 401 -1.65 44.25 26.51
N GLY A 402 -2.93 43.86 26.60
CA GLY A 402 -3.38 42.69 27.36
C GLY A 402 -3.13 41.36 26.62
N ASN A 403 -3.59 40.26 27.22
CA ASN A 403 -3.53 38.92 26.64
C ASN A 403 -4.81 38.13 26.92
N TYR A 404 -5.09 37.13 26.09
CA TYR A 404 -6.34 36.34 26.13
C TYR A 404 -6.16 34.95 26.75
N VAL A 405 -4.97 34.59 27.27
CA VAL A 405 -4.63 33.20 27.61
C VAL A 405 -5.51 32.66 28.75
N THR A 406 -5.89 33.52 29.69
CA THR A 406 -6.67 33.17 30.88
C THR A 406 -8.16 33.50 30.74
N GLU A 407 -8.61 33.90 29.56
CA GLU A 407 -9.99 34.34 29.35
C GLU A 407 -10.91 33.17 29.01
N ASP A 408 -12.12 33.16 29.56
CA ASP A 408 -13.11 32.09 29.35
C ASP A 408 -13.40 31.89 27.86
N HIS A 409 -13.46 32.98 27.08
CA HIS A 409 -13.63 32.94 25.62
C HIS A 409 -12.59 32.06 24.92
N THR A 410 -11.32 32.14 25.33
CA THR A 410 -10.26 31.29 24.78
C THR A 410 -10.50 29.82 25.11
N VAL A 411 -10.86 29.50 26.35
CA VAL A 411 -11.12 28.12 26.80
C VAL A 411 -12.33 27.53 26.09
N GLU A 412 -13.39 28.33 25.92
CA GLU A 412 -14.63 27.94 25.23
C GLU A 412 -14.39 27.63 23.76
N HIS A 413 -13.52 28.38 23.08
CA HIS A 413 -13.34 28.27 21.63
C HIS A 413 -12.12 27.44 21.20
N MET A 414 -11.17 27.17 22.08
CA MET A 414 -9.90 26.56 21.67
C MET A 414 -10.08 25.19 21.00
N MET A 415 -11.02 24.36 21.47
CA MET A 415 -11.26 23.02 20.89
C MET A 415 -12.08 23.03 19.60
N ASP A 416 -12.89 24.07 19.36
CA ASP A 416 -13.81 24.14 18.24
C ASP A 416 -13.25 24.95 17.05
N GLU A 417 -12.44 25.98 17.31
CA GLU A 417 -11.91 26.86 16.25
C GLU A 417 -10.57 26.37 15.67
N PHE A 418 -9.70 25.75 16.48
CA PHE A 418 -8.35 25.37 16.05
C PHE A 418 -8.25 23.91 15.61
N PHE A 419 -7.39 23.66 14.62
CA PHE A 419 -6.95 22.30 14.29
C PHE A 419 -5.69 21.96 15.09
N TYR A 420 -5.82 20.96 15.96
CA TYR A 420 -4.71 20.40 16.73
C TYR A 420 -4.13 19.17 16.02
N PRO A 421 -2.97 19.31 15.37
CA PRO A 421 -2.39 18.21 14.62
C PRO A 421 -1.93 17.10 15.55
N ALA A 422 -2.24 15.85 15.21
CA ALA A 422 -1.82 14.68 15.98
C ALA A 422 -0.35 14.32 15.72
N LEU A 423 0.16 14.59 14.52
CA LEU A 423 1.48 14.21 14.05
C LEU A 423 2.43 15.40 13.94
N SER A 424 1.94 16.54 13.43
CA SER A 424 2.81 17.70 13.17
C SER A 424 3.54 18.17 14.44
N VAL A 425 4.83 18.47 14.30
CA VAL A 425 5.69 18.84 15.43
C VAL A 425 5.63 20.35 15.65
N ARG A 426 4.78 20.79 16.58
CA ARG A 426 4.67 22.19 17.03
C ARG A 426 5.29 22.36 18.43
N LEU A 427 6.63 22.34 18.50
CA LEU A 427 7.41 22.52 19.72
C LEU A 427 8.40 23.66 19.54
N ASN A 428 8.74 24.37 20.62
CA ASN A 428 9.93 25.24 20.58
C ASN A 428 11.20 24.36 20.47
N PHE A 429 12.32 24.98 20.09
CA PHE A 429 13.54 24.25 19.77
C PHE A 429 14.08 23.42 20.96
N ASP A 430 14.14 24.03 22.15
CA ASP A 430 14.71 23.37 23.33
C ASP A 430 13.89 22.14 23.73
N ILE A 431 12.55 22.25 23.76
CA ILE A 431 11.66 21.12 24.06
C ILE A 431 11.72 20.06 22.95
N TRP A 432 11.87 20.48 21.68
CA TRP A 432 12.03 19.54 20.58
C TRP A 432 13.31 18.72 20.72
N GLU A 433 14.42 19.36 21.11
CA GLU A 433 15.69 18.71 21.37
C GLU A 433 15.61 17.77 22.58
N GLU A 434 15.05 18.24 23.71
CA GLU A 434 14.85 17.44 24.93
C GLU A 434 13.99 16.20 24.68
N ARG A 435 13.01 16.28 23.78
CA ARG A 435 12.12 15.15 23.40
C ARG A 435 12.73 14.23 22.34
N GLY A 436 14.03 14.31 22.09
CA GLY A 436 14.73 13.43 21.16
C GLY A 436 14.45 13.75 19.69
N ARG A 437 14.20 15.03 19.37
CA ARG A 437 14.05 15.55 18.00
C ARG A 437 12.99 14.79 17.17
N PRO A 438 11.73 14.68 17.66
CA PRO A 438 10.70 13.93 16.96
C PRO A 438 10.44 14.50 15.57
N SER A 439 10.11 13.62 14.62
CA SER A 439 9.68 13.99 13.27
C SER A 439 8.24 13.53 13.01
N ILE A 440 7.61 14.07 11.96
CA ILE A 440 6.28 13.60 11.55
C ILE A 440 6.32 12.10 11.18
N LEU A 441 7.40 11.65 10.54
CA LEU A 441 7.56 10.27 10.12
C LEU A 441 7.73 9.32 11.32
N SER A 442 8.52 9.71 12.32
CA SER A 442 8.67 8.87 13.53
C SER A 442 7.35 8.73 14.28
N ARG A 443 6.58 9.83 14.42
CA ARG A 443 5.25 9.79 15.04
C ARG A 443 4.25 8.97 14.25
N ALA A 444 4.27 9.07 12.91
CA ALA A 444 3.42 8.28 12.04
C ALA A 444 3.71 6.77 12.16
N LYS A 445 4.99 6.41 12.25
CA LYS A 445 5.43 5.03 12.51
C LYS A 445 4.91 4.52 13.85
N ASP A 446 5.09 5.29 14.92
CA ASP A 446 4.62 4.90 16.25
C ASP A 446 3.10 4.71 16.25
N LYS A 447 2.34 5.64 15.64
CA LYS A 447 0.88 5.56 15.56
C LYS A 447 0.39 4.38 14.71
N ALA A 448 1.03 4.12 13.58
CA ALA A 448 0.71 2.95 12.74
C ALA A 448 0.95 1.65 13.52
N GLN A 449 2.07 1.54 14.24
CA GLN A 449 2.38 0.36 15.04
C GLN A 449 1.41 0.16 16.21
N GLU A 450 1.00 1.24 16.87
CA GLU A 450 -0.04 1.24 17.91
C GLU A 450 -1.34 0.64 17.36
N ILE A 451 -1.89 1.21 16.28
CA ILE A 451 -3.15 0.75 15.67
C ILE A 451 -3.05 -0.73 15.26
N LEU A 452 -1.96 -1.11 14.60
CA LEU A 452 -1.77 -2.48 14.12
C LEU A 452 -1.55 -3.50 15.24
N LYS A 453 -1.05 -3.07 16.40
CA LYS A 453 -0.90 -3.93 17.58
C LYS A 453 -2.24 -4.19 18.24
N ASP A 454 -3.11 -3.18 18.29
CA ASP A 454 -4.42 -3.26 18.94
C ASP A 454 -5.46 -3.95 18.04
N SER A 455 -5.28 -3.90 16.73
CA SER A 455 -6.20 -4.47 15.72
C SER A 455 -5.82 -5.88 15.26
N LYS A 456 -5.26 -6.71 16.16
CA LYS A 456 -4.87 -8.10 15.81
C LYS A 456 -6.07 -9.03 15.65
N GLU A 457 -7.15 -8.75 16.37
CA GLU A 457 -8.38 -9.52 16.33
C GLU A 457 -9.35 -8.89 15.33
N GLY A 458 -10.16 -9.74 14.69
CA GLY A 458 -11.20 -9.28 13.77
C GLY A 458 -12.38 -8.66 14.52
N LEU A 459 -13.12 -7.80 13.83
CA LEU A 459 -14.32 -7.10 14.29
C LEU A 459 -15.61 -7.91 14.07
N LEU A 460 -15.56 -9.00 13.28
CA LEU A 460 -16.71 -9.89 13.15
C LEU A 460 -16.84 -10.76 14.41
N GLU A 461 -18.08 -10.97 14.86
CA GLU A 461 -18.37 -11.85 15.98
C GLU A 461 -17.79 -13.26 15.75
N PRO A 462 -17.16 -13.89 16.76
CA PRO A 462 -16.51 -15.18 16.59
C PRO A 462 -17.42 -16.28 16.04
N ASP A 463 -18.69 -16.30 16.45
CA ASP A 463 -19.69 -17.27 15.97
C ASP A 463 -19.96 -17.08 14.47
N LEU A 464 -20.07 -15.83 14.02
CA LEU A 464 -20.26 -15.50 12.60
C LEU A 464 -19.02 -15.88 11.77
N VAL A 465 -17.81 -15.67 12.31
CA VAL A 465 -16.57 -16.11 11.64
C VAL A 465 -16.55 -17.64 11.47
N ALA A 466 -16.95 -18.40 12.49
CA ALA A 466 -17.03 -19.86 12.41
C ALA A 466 -18.08 -20.33 11.38
N GLU A 467 -19.22 -19.65 11.30
CA GLU A 467 -20.23 -19.92 10.28
C GLU A 467 -19.72 -19.60 8.86
N ILE A 468 -19.02 -18.48 8.69
CA ILE A 468 -18.38 -18.11 7.42
C ILE A 468 -17.33 -19.14 7.01
N GLU A 469 -16.48 -19.60 7.93
CA GLU A 469 -15.46 -20.63 7.64
C GLU A 469 -16.09 -21.91 7.11
N LYS A 470 -17.24 -22.30 7.66
CA LYS A 470 -17.98 -23.47 7.20
C LYS A 470 -18.65 -23.26 5.85
N ALA A 471 -19.23 -22.08 5.61
CA ALA A 471 -19.95 -21.76 4.37
C ALA A 471 -19.00 -21.49 3.20
N PHE A 472 -17.81 -20.95 3.48
CA PHE A 472 -16.83 -20.48 2.50
C PHE A 472 -15.44 -21.11 2.76
N PRO A 473 -15.26 -22.42 2.52
CA PRO A 473 -14.03 -23.15 2.85
C PRO A 473 -12.79 -22.68 2.08
N ALA A 474 -12.97 -21.86 1.03
CA ALA A 474 -11.90 -21.24 0.25
C ALA A 474 -11.26 -20.03 0.94
N ILE A 475 -11.81 -19.55 2.06
CA ILE A 475 -11.23 -18.46 2.83
C ILE A 475 -10.05 -18.98 3.68
N GLN A 476 -8.91 -18.30 3.56
CA GLN A 476 -7.73 -18.54 4.38
C GLN A 476 -7.85 -17.78 5.71
N MET A 477 -8.32 -18.48 6.75
CA MET A 477 -8.51 -17.88 8.10
C MET A 477 -7.23 -17.37 8.74
N SER A 478 -6.09 -18.01 8.44
CA SER A 478 -4.82 -17.56 8.98
C SER A 478 -4.21 -16.50 8.07
N ILE A 479 -4.20 -15.27 8.58
CA ILE A 479 -3.52 -14.12 7.99
C ILE A 479 -1.97 -14.33 7.94
N THR A 480 -1.48 -15.31 8.71
CA THR A 480 -0.04 -15.63 8.88
C THR A 480 0.42 -16.89 8.16
N LYS A 481 -0.43 -17.63 7.43
CA LYS A 481 0.03 -18.85 6.74
C LYS A 481 1.01 -18.46 5.62
N SER A 482 2.34 -18.61 5.74
CA SER A 482 3.12 -19.85 5.75
C SER A 482 2.49 -21.07 6.47
N PRO A 483 2.37 -22.22 5.78
CA PRO A 483 1.56 -23.36 6.25
C PRO A 483 1.98 -23.82 7.65
N THR A 484 1.12 -23.61 8.64
CA THR A 484 1.25 -24.26 9.94
C THR A 484 0.91 -25.74 9.80
N ARG A 485 1.89 -26.64 9.99
CA ARG A 485 1.66 -28.09 10.11
C ARG A 485 2.37 -28.69 11.33
N ALA A 486 1.73 -29.73 11.86
CA ALA A 486 2.12 -30.57 12.98
C ALA A 486 3.61 -30.97 12.98
N LYS A 487 4.19 -31.11 14.19
CA LYS A 487 5.55 -31.62 14.54
C LYS A 487 6.40 -32.05 13.32
N GLN A 488 6.89 -31.08 12.54
CA GLN A 488 7.92 -31.33 11.53
C GLN A 488 9.30 -31.30 12.19
N ALA A 489 10.20 -32.18 11.76
CA ALA A 489 11.61 -32.02 12.06
C ALA A 489 12.12 -30.69 11.47
N THR A 490 13.02 -30.01 12.17
CA THR A 490 13.61 -28.75 11.70
C THR A 490 14.98 -29.02 11.10
N ARG A 491 15.25 -28.46 9.92
CA ARG A 491 16.56 -28.47 9.30
C ARG A 491 17.15 -27.06 9.29
N ILE A 492 18.34 -26.92 9.83
CA ILE A 492 19.18 -25.72 9.63
C ILE A 492 20.09 -26.00 8.44
N ILE A 493 20.00 -25.18 7.40
CA ILE A 493 20.97 -25.16 6.30
C ILE A 493 21.93 -24.00 6.60
N ALA A 494 23.18 -24.33 6.93
CA ALA A 494 24.15 -23.37 7.45
C ALA A 494 25.40 -23.30 6.57
N CYS A 495 25.99 -22.11 6.50
CA CYS A 495 27.37 -21.95 6.03
C CYS A 495 28.35 -22.67 6.98
N MET A 496 29.42 -23.25 6.44
CA MET A 496 30.46 -23.93 7.23
C MET A 496 31.10 -23.03 8.30
N VAL A 497 31.12 -21.71 8.11
CA VAL A 497 31.63 -20.74 9.10
C VAL A 497 30.94 -20.85 10.47
N PHE A 498 29.68 -21.29 10.49
CA PHE A 498 28.89 -21.45 11.72
C PHE A 498 29.08 -22.82 12.38
N LYS A 499 29.87 -23.72 11.80
CA LYS A 499 30.08 -25.05 12.38
C LYS A 499 30.65 -25.00 13.82
N PRO A 500 31.68 -24.20 14.13
CA PRO A 500 32.20 -24.09 15.49
C PRO A 500 31.14 -23.68 16.53
N VAL A 501 30.34 -22.65 16.22
CA VAL A 501 29.25 -22.20 17.11
C VAL A 501 28.15 -23.26 17.24
N LEU A 502 27.73 -23.89 16.15
CA LEU A 502 26.69 -24.91 16.19
C LEU A 502 27.13 -26.17 16.95
N ASP A 503 28.39 -26.57 16.82
CA ASP A 503 29.00 -27.67 17.58
C ASP A 503 29.11 -27.31 19.08
N HIS A 504 29.47 -26.06 19.40
CA HIS A 504 29.53 -25.57 20.78
C HIS A 504 28.14 -25.57 21.45
N LEU A 505 27.12 -25.07 20.75
CA LEU A 505 25.74 -25.01 21.25
C LEU A 505 25.06 -26.38 21.36
N GLN A 506 25.60 -27.41 20.67
CA GLN A 506 25.10 -28.79 20.68
C GLN A 506 23.58 -28.87 20.41
N LEU A 507 23.06 -28.02 19.51
CA LEU A 507 21.62 -27.88 19.29
C LEU A 507 20.95 -29.19 18.85
N GLU A 508 21.63 -30.05 18.08
CA GLU A 508 21.11 -31.37 17.69
C GLU A 508 20.95 -32.33 18.88
N LYS A 509 21.72 -32.15 19.97
CA LYS A 509 21.53 -32.91 21.22
C LYS A 509 20.40 -32.34 22.07
N ARG A 510 20.22 -31.01 22.04
CA ARG A 510 19.16 -30.29 22.77
C ARG A 510 17.78 -30.51 22.14
N TYR A 511 17.71 -30.64 20.82
CA TYR A 511 16.46 -30.80 20.07
C TYR A 511 16.47 -32.07 19.23
N ARG A 512 15.77 -33.12 19.70
CA ARG A 512 15.74 -34.46 19.06
C ARG A 512 15.27 -34.48 17.60
N ASN A 513 14.55 -33.45 17.16
CA ASN A 513 14.00 -33.33 15.82
C ASN A 513 14.74 -32.26 14.98
N LEU A 514 15.93 -31.83 15.40
CA LEU A 514 16.75 -30.87 14.67
C LEU A 514 17.83 -31.60 13.87
N ARG A 515 18.05 -31.16 12.63
CA ARG A 515 19.16 -31.59 11.78
C ARG A 515 19.90 -30.39 11.24
N ILE A 516 21.21 -30.48 11.12
CA ILE A 516 22.04 -29.43 10.53
C ILE A 516 22.66 -29.94 9.22
N THR A 517 22.55 -29.16 8.17
CA THR A 517 23.20 -29.39 6.87
C THR A 517 24.16 -28.25 6.61
N TYR A 518 25.44 -28.58 6.47
CA TYR A 518 26.48 -27.59 6.16
C TYR A 518 26.72 -27.52 4.66
N LEU A 519 26.83 -26.30 4.13
CA LEU A 519 27.35 -26.08 2.78
C LEU A 519 28.74 -25.42 2.86
N PRO A 520 29.61 -25.65 1.86
CA PRO A 520 30.95 -25.06 1.81
C PRO A 520 30.94 -23.53 1.92
N ALA A 521 31.88 -22.98 2.68
CA ALA A 521 31.98 -21.53 2.89
C ALA A 521 32.25 -20.78 1.58
N ASN A 522 33.10 -21.32 0.69
CA ASN A 522 33.46 -20.70 -0.59
C ASN A 522 32.27 -20.40 -1.52
N LEU A 523 31.09 -20.97 -1.29
CA LEU A 523 29.88 -20.65 -2.05
C LEU A 523 29.46 -19.17 -1.91
N HIS A 524 29.83 -18.46 -0.84
CA HIS A 524 29.50 -17.03 -0.69
C HIS A 524 30.14 -16.16 -1.78
N MET A 525 31.23 -16.62 -2.39
CA MET A 525 31.90 -15.94 -3.51
C MET A 525 31.19 -16.18 -4.86
N ASN A 526 30.21 -17.08 -4.91
CA ASN A 526 29.45 -17.38 -6.13
C ASN A 526 27.94 -17.42 -5.84
N PRO A 527 27.27 -16.25 -5.85
CA PRO A 527 25.84 -16.11 -5.57
C PRO A 527 24.94 -17.12 -6.29
N GLN A 528 25.18 -17.34 -7.59
CA GLN A 528 24.35 -18.22 -8.40
C GLN A 528 24.53 -19.70 -8.01
N LYS A 529 25.77 -20.13 -7.73
CA LYS A 529 26.02 -21.48 -7.21
C LYS A 529 25.39 -21.64 -5.83
N LEU A 530 25.55 -20.67 -4.93
CA LEU A 530 24.93 -20.73 -3.60
C LEU A 530 23.42 -20.89 -3.68
N LYS A 531 22.75 -20.08 -4.52
CA LYS A 531 21.30 -20.18 -4.78
C LYS A 531 20.89 -21.58 -5.23
N ASN A 532 21.63 -22.16 -6.19
CA ASN A 532 21.36 -23.52 -6.68
C ASN A 532 21.53 -24.60 -5.59
N TYR A 533 22.56 -24.48 -4.74
CA TYR A 533 22.78 -25.41 -3.64
C TYR A 533 21.71 -25.28 -2.55
N LEU A 534 21.31 -24.05 -2.20
CA LEU A 534 20.21 -23.81 -1.27
C LEU A 534 18.90 -24.39 -1.79
N LEU A 535 18.55 -24.15 -3.06
CA LEU A 535 17.37 -24.77 -3.70
C LEU A 535 17.39 -26.30 -3.57
N LYS A 536 18.53 -26.93 -3.83
CA LYS A 536 18.68 -28.38 -3.72
C LYS A 536 18.43 -28.88 -2.29
N GLN A 537 18.92 -28.18 -1.28
CA GLN A 537 18.71 -28.56 0.12
C GLN A 537 17.29 -28.25 0.60
N ILE A 538 16.70 -27.14 0.16
CA ILE A 538 15.31 -26.79 0.45
C ILE A 538 14.38 -27.85 -0.13
N ALA A 539 14.53 -28.21 -1.41
CA ALA A 539 13.75 -29.27 -2.03
C ALA A 539 13.91 -30.64 -1.34
N ALA A 540 15.10 -30.93 -0.79
CA ALA A 540 15.34 -32.16 -0.01
C ALA A 540 14.63 -32.14 1.36
N ALA A 541 14.55 -30.97 2.00
CA ALA A 541 13.84 -30.77 3.25
C ALA A 541 12.31 -30.78 3.06
N GLU A 542 11.82 -30.17 1.98
CA GLU A 542 10.39 -30.20 1.58
C GLU A 542 9.89 -31.63 1.37
N LYS A 543 10.65 -32.48 0.67
CA LYS A 543 10.32 -33.92 0.48
C LYS A 543 10.16 -34.68 1.79
N ARG A 544 10.83 -34.23 2.86
CA ARG A 544 10.77 -34.83 4.20
C ARG A 544 9.78 -34.12 5.11
N ASN A 545 9.07 -33.12 4.60
CA ASN A 545 8.14 -32.31 5.38
C ASN A 545 8.90 -31.74 6.59
N GLU A 546 10.07 -31.13 6.36
CA GLU A 546 10.91 -30.50 7.38
C GLU A 546 10.75 -28.98 7.34
N ARG A 547 10.77 -28.33 8.51
CA ARG A 547 10.83 -26.87 8.64
C ARG A 547 12.24 -26.39 8.37
N ILE A 548 12.42 -25.31 7.61
CA ILE A 548 13.74 -24.90 7.12
C ILE A 548 14.17 -23.59 7.77
N ILE A 549 15.37 -23.59 8.37
CA ILE A 549 16.07 -22.39 8.82
C ILE A 549 17.32 -22.22 7.97
N CYS A 550 17.47 -21.07 7.31
CA CYS A 550 18.65 -20.71 6.53
C CYS A 550 19.58 -19.87 7.41
N LEU A 551 20.74 -20.42 7.79
CA LEU A 551 21.73 -19.73 8.60
C LEU A 551 22.84 -19.16 7.70
N TYR A 552 22.55 -17.99 7.14
CA TYR A 552 23.39 -17.20 6.24
C TYR A 552 23.19 -15.72 6.51
N GLY A 553 24.22 -14.91 6.24
CA GLY A 553 24.06 -13.46 6.07
C GLY A 553 23.56 -13.13 4.67
N ASP A 554 23.78 -11.90 4.22
CA ASP A 554 23.35 -11.39 2.91
C ASP A 554 24.34 -11.80 1.80
N CYS A 555 24.55 -13.11 1.66
CA CYS A 555 25.55 -13.68 0.77
C CYS A 555 25.19 -13.62 -0.73
N PHE A 556 23.96 -13.21 -1.08
CA PHE A 556 23.56 -12.85 -2.44
C PHE A 556 22.37 -11.89 -2.41
N PRO A 557 22.14 -11.10 -3.48
CA PRO A 557 20.98 -10.22 -3.57
C PRO A 557 19.67 -11.00 -3.40
N ASP A 558 18.77 -10.48 -2.56
CA ASP A 558 17.44 -11.04 -2.34
C ASP A 558 17.41 -12.42 -1.64
N ILE A 559 18.44 -12.77 -0.85
CA ILE A 559 18.46 -14.03 -0.10
C ILE A 559 17.27 -14.17 0.86
N ASP A 560 16.80 -13.08 1.46
CA ASP A 560 15.62 -13.07 2.34
C ASP A 560 14.34 -13.43 1.55
N ASP A 561 14.12 -12.78 0.41
CA ASP A 561 12.99 -13.06 -0.49
C ASP A 561 13.06 -14.50 -1.04
N PHE A 562 14.27 -14.95 -1.42
CA PHE A 562 14.51 -16.31 -1.85
C PHE A 562 14.13 -17.31 -0.75
N CYS A 563 14.53 -17.08 0.49
CA CYS A 563 14.16 -17.95 1.60
C CYS A 563 12.63 -17.95 1.81
N GLU A 564 11.99 -16.78 1.84
CA GLU A 564 10.55 -16.65 2.04
C GLU A 564 9.74 -17.31 0.91
N GLN A 565 10.12 -17.10 -0.36
CA GLN A 565 9.50 -17.70 -1.54
C GLN A 565 9.49 -19.23 -1.48
N HIS A 566 10.53 -19.82 -0.90
CA HIS A 566 10.70 -21.27 -0.77
C HIS A 566 10.36 -21.79 0.63
N GLY A 567 9.60 -21.04 1.43
CA GLY A 567 9.09 -21.49 2.73
C GLY A 567 10.17 -21.71 3.80
N ALA A 568 11.36 -21.14 3.63
CA ALA A 568 12.46 -21.15 4.60
C ALA A 568 12.52 -19.85 5.40
N MET A 569 12.98 -19.91 6.65
CA MET A 569 13.23 -18.72 7.48
C MET A 569 14.72 -18.42 7.53
N LYS A 570 15.14 -17.23 7.09
CA LYS A 570 16.52 -16.78 7.28
C LYS A 570 16.76 -16.35 8.73
N ALA A 571 17.91 -16.74 9.28
CA ALA A 571 18.35 -16.29 10.58
C ALA A 571 18.71 -14.79 10.51
N PRO A 572 18.30 -13.96 11.48
CA PRO A 572 18.60 -12.52 11.46
C PRO A 572 20.11 -12.24 11.50
N GLY A 573 20.57 -11.41 10.58
CA GLY A 573 21.95 -10.94 10.48
C GLY A 573 22.33 -10.66 9.03
N THR A 574 23.06 -9.56 8.81
CA THR A 574 23.52 -9.13 7.48
C THR A 574 24.86 -9.78 7.13
N HIS A 575 25.71 -10.01 8.13
CA HIS A 575 27.04 -10.61 7.92
C HIS A 575 27.33 -11.76 8.89
N CYS A 576 28.12 -12.74 8.45
CA CYS A 576 28.48 -13.88 9.31
C CYS A 576 29.24 -13.45 10.57
N TYR A 577 30.11 -12.45 10.48
CA TYR A 577 30.84 -11.90 11.62
C TYR A 577 29.93 -11.10 12.58
N GLU A 578 28.91 -10.38 12.08
CA GLU A 578 27.89 -9.76 12.93
C GLU A 578 27.16 -10.85 13.73
N MET A 579 26.78 -11.93 13.06
CA MET A 579 26.07 -13.05 13.68
C MET A 579 26.93 -13.78 14.72
N LEU A 580 28.26 -13.77 14.58
CA LEU A 580 29.19 -14.39 15.53
C LEU A 580 29.60 -13.46 16.68
N LEU A 581 29.56 -12.15 16.51
CA LEU A 581 29.86 -11.15 17.55
C LEU A 581 28.61 -10.71 18.34
N GLY A 582 27.43 -10.82 17.73
CA GLY A 582 26.21 -10.17 18.19
C GLY A 582 26.07 -8.74 17.66
N SER A 583 24.82 -8.35 17.36
CA SER A 583 24.54 -7.09 16.65
C SER A 583 25.01 -5.84 17.41
N ASP A 584 24.94 -5.84 18.75
CA ASP A 584 25.36 -4.69 19.58
C ASP A 584 26.88 -4.49 19.53
N GLN A 585 27.65 -5.56 19.68
CA GLN A 585 29.10 -5.50 19.63
C GLN A 585 29.60 -5.17 18.21
N PHE A 586 28.95 -5.73 17.18
CA PHE A 586 29.26 -5.41 15.80
C PHE A 586 29.03 -3.91 15.50
N LYS A 587 27.91 -3.36 15.97
CA LYS A 587 27.61 -1.92 15.83
C LYS A 587 28.65 -1.06 16.55
N GLN A 588 29.00 -1.41 17.78
CA GLN A 588 30.05 -0.68 18.52
C GLN A 588 31.39 -0.70 17.76
N LEU A 589 31.84 -1.86 17.27
CA LEU A 589 33.12 -1.98 16.56
C LEU A 589 33.13 -1.22 15.23
N THR A 590 32.00 -1.17 14.53
CA THR A 590 31.89 -0.43 13.26
C THR A 590 31.80 1.09 13.47
N GLU A 591 31.18 1.54 14.57
CA GLU A 591 31.15 2.96 14.98
C GLU A 591 32.51 3.44 15.53
N GLU A 592 33.21 2.60 16.29
CA GLU A 592 34.54 2.91 16.85
C GLU A 592 35.59 3.14 15.76
N THR A 593 35.54 2.39 14.65
CA THR A 593 36.49 2.52 13.55
C THR A 593 35.81 2.24 12.22
N ALA A 594 35.28 3.30 11.61
CA ALA A 594 34.86 3.30 10.21
C ALA A 594 36.05 2.87 9.32
N GLY A 595 35.81 1.91 8.42
CA GLY A 595 36.86 1.24 7.64
C GLY A 595 37.47 0.00 8.33
N THR A 596 36.67 -0.78 9.05
CA THR A 596 37.12 -2.08 9.59
C THR A 596 36.88 -3.20 8.56
N TYR A 597 37.94 -3.93 8.18
CA TYR A 597 37.83 -5.12 7.33
C TYR A 597 37.71 -6.37 8.22
N PHE A 598 36.55 -7.01 8.21
CA PHE A 598 36.28 -8.17 9.06
C PHE A 598 36.83 -9.46 8.45
N LEU A 599 37.48 -10.25 9.30
CA LEU A 599 38.06 -11.53 8.95
C LEU A 599 37.46 -12.64 9.82
N GLU A 600 37.37 -13.81 9.22
CA GLU A 600 37.08 -15.07 9.92
C GLU A 600 38.06 -16.14 9.43
N LYS A 601 38.15 -17.27 10.13
CA LYS A 601 39.16 -18.31 9.91
C LYS A 601 39.22 -18.84 8.46
N GLU A 602 38.11 -19.18 7.82
CA GLU A 602 38.08 -19.66 6.43
C GLU A 602 38.57 -18.59 5.44
N LEU A 603 38.21 -17.31 5.62
CA LEU A 603 38.69 -16.19 4.82
C LEU A 603 40.19 -15.96 5.03
N ILE A 604 40.71 -16.11 6.26
CA ILE A 604 42.15 -16.00 6.54
C ILE A 604 42.93 -17.12 5.85
N LEU A 605 42.46 -18.36 5.97
CA LEU A 605 43.17 -19.54 5.44
C LEU A 605 43.14 -19.61 3.91
N ASN A 606 42.11 -19.03 3.28
CA ASN A 606 41.92 -19.07 1.83
C ASN A 606 41.94 -17.68 1.19
N PHE A 607 42.59 -16.71 1.84
CA PHE A 607 42.58 -15.31 1.37
C PHE A 607 43.16 -15.17 -0.04
N ASP A 608 44.14 -15.99 -0.39
CA ASP A 608 44.70 -16.03 -1.74
C ASP A 608 43.63 -16.39 -2.80
N GLU A 609 42.91 -17.49 -2.60
CA GLU A 609 41.86 -17.95 -3.52
C GLU A 609 40.62 -17.05 -3.50
N PHE A 610 40.24 -16.50 -2.34
CA PHE A 610 38.98 -15.75 -2.19
C PHE A 610 39.13 -14.27 -2.50
N CYS A 611 40.31 -13.67 -2.29
CA CYS A 611 40.52 -12.24 -2.45
C CYS A 611 41.66 -11.92 -3.41
N ILE A 612 42.85 -12.51 -3.23
CA ILE A 612 44.03 -12.11 -4.01
C ILE A 612 43.87 -12.44 -5.49
N GLN A 613 43.55 -13.68 -5.84
CA GLN A 613 43.39 -14.09 -7.24
C GLN A 613 42.17 -13.42 -7.91
N PRO A 614 40.96 -13.39 -7.31
CA PRO A 614 39.78 -12.86 -8.00
C PRO A 614 39.76 -11.33 -8.14
N LEU A 615 40.41 -10.60 -7.21
CA LEU A 615 40.51 -9.14 -7.24
C LEU A 615 41.86 -8.66 -7.78
N GLU A 616 42.71 -9.58 -8.24
CA GLU A 616 44.03 -9.30 -8.80
C GLU A 616 44.93 -8.48 -7.85
N LEU A 617 44.86 -8.74 -6.53
CA LEU A 617 45.56 -7.94 -5.51
C LEU A 617 47.09 -8.09 -5.53
N TYR A 618 47.65 -8.94 -6.41
CA TYR A 618 49.08 -8.94 -6.70
C TYR A 618 49.51 -7.62 -7.38
N ASP A 619 48.59 -6.94 -8.06
CA ASP A 619 48.78 -5.59 -8.58
C ASP A 619 48.63 -4.55 -7.46
N GLU A 620 49.64 -3.69 -7.31
CA GLU A 620 49.70 -2.72 -6.21
C GLU A 620 48.63 -1.63 -6.32
N GLU A 621 48.26 -1.21 -7.54
CA GLU A 621 47.19 -0.24 -7.75
C GLU A 621 45.83 -0.84 -7.41
N MET A 622 45.58 -2.09 -7.80
CA MET A 622 44.35 -2.82 -7.44
C MET A 622 44.25 -3.05 -5.94
N ARG A 623 45.35 -3.45 -5.29
CA ARG A 623 45.39 -3.61 -3.83
C ARG A 623 45.10 -2.30 -3.12
N LYS A 624 45.69 -1.19 -3.58
CA LYS A 624 45.42 0.14 -3.03
C LYS A 624 43.96 0.54 -3.27
N TYR A 625 43.45 0.39 -4.47
CA TYR A 625 42.05 0.69 -4.80
C TYR A 625 41.06 -0.06 -3.92
N CYS A 626 41.29 -1.37 -3.68
CA CYS A 626 40.40 -2.18 -2.86
C CYS A 626 40.52 -1.88 -1.37
N PHE A 627 41.70 -1.46 -0.88
CA PHE A 627 41.98 -1.38 0.55
C PHE A 627 42.29 0.00 1.14
N GLU A 628 42.40 1.07 0.34
CA GLU A 628 42.83 2.41 0.80
C GLU A 628 41.90 3.07 1.84
N HIS A 629 40.64 2.63 1.92
CA HIS A 629 39.67 3.15 2.88
C HIS A 629 39.57 2.32 4.17
N TYR A 630 40.24 1.17 4.24
CA TYR A 630 40.30 0.38 5.48
C TYR A 630 41.42 0.89 6.39
N LYS A 631 41.19 0.80 7.70
CA LYS A 631 42.09 1.28 8.75
C LYS A 631 42.59 0.16 9.65
N ARG A 632 41.91 -0.99 9.64
CA ARG A 632 42.30 -2.19 10.41
C ARG A 632 41.69 -3.46 9.83
N LEU A 633 42.34 -4.58 10.12
CA LEU A 633 41.80 -5.93 10.01
C LEU A 633 41.23 -6.34 11.37
N LEU A 634 40.02 -6.90 11.41
CA LEU A 634 39.43 -7.41 12.65
C LEU A 634 39.08 -8.89 12.49
N TYR A 635 39.85 -9.76 13.13
CA TYR A 635 39.60 -11.19 13.14
C TYR A 635 38.62 -11.56 14.26
N VAL A 636 37.46 -12.10 13.87
CA VAL A 636 36.47 -12.71 14.76
C VAL A 636 36.87 -14.16 15.02
N ARG A 637 37.59 -14.38 16.13
CA ARG A 637 38.10 -15.68 16.54
C ARG A 637 37.02 -16.50 17.25
N GLN A 638 36.70 -17.66 16.70
CA GLN A 638 35.87 -18.66 17.37
C GLN A 638 36.73 -19.51 18.34
N PRO A 639 36.20 -19.94 19.51
CA PRO A 639 37.00 -20.65 20.51
C PRO A 639 37.66 -21.95 20.06
N SER A 640 37.15 -22.61 19.02
CA SER A 640 37.71 -23.85 18.46
C SER A 640 38.51 -23.63 17.18
N ASP A 641 38.81 -22.38 16.81
CA ASP A 641 39.66 -22.12 15.65
C ASP A 641 41.10 -22.60 15.91
N PRO A 642 41.77 -23.17 14.90
CA PRO A 642 43.19 -23.50 14.99
C PRO A 642 44.02 -22.22 15.12
N ASP A 643 45.30 -22.38 15.46
CA ASP A 643 46.24 -21.25 15.45
C ASP A 643 46.47 -20.76 14.02
N VAL A 644 45.90 -19.60 13.69
CA VAL A 644 46.04 -18.91 12.40
C VAL A 644 47.02 -17.74 12.46
N THR A 645 47.81 -17.64 13.55
CA THR A 645 48.76 -16.54 13.75
C THR A 645 49.72 -16.35 12.56
N PRO A 646 50.31 -17.40 11.95
CA PRO A 646 51.19 -17.24 10.80
C PRO A 646 50.50 -16.54 9.61
N GLN A 647 49.30 -16.98 9.23
CA GLN A 647 48.54 -16.46 8.10
C GLN A 647 48.08 -15.02 8.34
N THR A 648 47.69 -14.71 9.58
CA THR A 648 47.32 -13.34 9.92
C THR A 648 48.49 -12.36 9.86
N LYS A 649 49.72 -12.81 10.13
CA LYS A 649 50.92 -11.98 9.96
C LYS A 649 51.20 -11.69 8.49
N GLU A 650 51.13 -12.72 7.64
CA GLU A 650 51.27 -12.57 6.19
C GLU A 650 50.23 -11.58 5.63
N LEU A 651 48.98 -11.64 6.11
CA LEU A 651 47.92 -10.71 5.72
C LEU A 651 48.17 -9.27 6.16
N VAL A 652 48.66 -9.07 7.38
CA VAL A 652 49.00 -7.74 7.91
C VAL A 652 50.14 -7.12 7.10
N GLU A 653 51.16 -7.90 6.78
CA GLU A 653 52.28 -7.46 5.94
C GLU A 653 51.83 -7.18 4.50
N PHE A 654 50.94 -8.01 3.94
CA PHE A 654 50.47 -7.87 2.57
C PHE A 654 49.53 -6.68 2.36
N LEU A 655 48.61 -6.42 3.31
CA LEU A 655 47.61 -5.35 3.21
C LEU A 655 48.04 -4.05 3.89
N GLU A 656 49.14 -4.06 4.64
CA GLU A 656 49.64 -2.91 5.42
C GLU A 656 48.64 -2.36 6.45
N LEU A 657 47.78 -3.22 7.00
CA LEU A 657 46.73 -2.84 7.95
C LEU A 657 46.95 -3.51 9.33
N PRO A 658 46.79 -2.78 10.45
CA PRO A 658 46.93 -3.35 11.78
C PRO A 658 45.82 -4.38 12.05
N LEU A 659 46.17 -5.48 12.74
CA LEU A 659 45.24 -6.54 13.12
C LEU A 659 44.76 -6.39 14.55
N GLU A 660 43.44 -6.52 14.72
CA GLU A 660 42.75 -6.67 15.99
C GLU A 660 42.07 -8.03 16.07
N ILE A 661 42.12 -8.68 17.23
CA ILE A 661 41.45 -9.96 17.46
C ILE A 661 40.32 -9.76 18.47
N ARG A 662 39.13 -10.23 18.12
CA ARG A 662 37.95 -10.27 18.98
C ARG A 662 37.40 -11.68 19.04
N ASN A 663 37.08 -12.16 20.25
CA ASN A 663 36.46 -13.47 20.39
C ASN A 663 34.97 -13.36 20.01
N ALA A 664 34.46 -14.39 19.33
CA ALA A 664 33.04 -14.52 19.07
C ALA A 664 32.23 -14.64 20.38
N ASP A 665 31.03 -14.05 20.41
CA ASP A 665 30.03 -14.23 21.45
C ASP A 665 28.80 -14.93 20.85
N TYR A 666 28.61 -16.17 21.24
CA TYR A 666 27.52 -17.00 20.73
C TYR A 666 26.17 -16.72 21.37
N SER A 667 26.11 -15.91 22.44
CA SER A 667 24.90 -15.69 23.23
C SER A 667 23.76 -15.10 22.38
N ASP A 668 24.07 -14.15 21.50
CA ASP A 668 23.07 -13.52 20.64
C ASP A 668 22.54 -14.47 19.56
N LEU A 669 23.45 -15.18 18.89
CA LEU A 669 23.09 -16.17 17.88
C LEU A 669 22.30 -17.33 18.48
N GLU A 670 22.67 -17.79 19.69
CA GLU A 670 21.92 -18.81 20.42
C GLU A 670 20.48 -18.35 20.67
N ARG A 671 20.28 -17.15 21.22
CA ARG A 671 18.93 -16.59 21.44
C ARG A 671 18.12 -16.54 20.16
N LYS A 672 18.71 -16.03 19.07
CA LYS A 672 18.07 -15.93 17.75
C LYS A 672 17.70 -17.30 17.20
N LEU A 673 18.59 -18.29 17.28
CA LEU A 673 18.33 -19.65 16.79
C LEU A 673 17.31 -20.39 17.64
N ILE A 674 17.34 -20.27 18.97
CA ILE A 674 16.32 -20.86 19.85
C ILE A 674 14.95 -20.30 19.52
N LYS A 675 14.82 -18.98 19.35
CA LYS A 675 13.55 -18.34 18.97
C LYS A 675 13.02 -18.88 17.64
N LEU A 676 13.92 -19.13 16.69
CA LEU A 676 13.55 -19.76 15.43
C LEU A 676 13.19 -21.23 15.62
N ILE A 677 13.91 -22.02 16.40
CA ILE A 677 13.60 -23.45 16.59
C ILE A 677 12.29 -23.65 17.37
N GLU A 678 12.05 -22.85 18.41
CA GLU A 678 10.90 -22.93 19.32
C GLU A 678 10.13 -21.60 19.41
N PRO A 679 9.27 -21.27 18.43
CA PRO A 679 8.57 -19.97 18.38
C PRO A 679 7.51 -19.75 19.48
N ARG A 680 7.41 -20.65 20.48
CA ARG A 680 6.42 -20.59 21.60
C ARG A 680 7.02 -20.17 22.95
N LEU A 681 8.33 -19.99 23.05
CA LEU A 681 9.00 -19.58 24.30
C LEU A 681 9.52 -18.16 24.16
N LEU A 682 8.63 -17.19 24.40
CA LEU A 682 8.83 -15.84 24.99
C LEU A 682 7.65 -14.93 24.63
#